data_AF-A0A7U7GCM7-F1
#
_entry.id   AF-A0A7U7GCM7-F1
#
_cell.length_a   1.000
_cell.length_b   1.000
_cell.length_c   1.000
_cell.angle_alpha   90.00
_cell.angle_beta   90.00
_cell.angle_gamma   90.00
#
_symmetry.space_group_name_H-M   'P 1'
#
loop_
_entity.id
_entity.type
_entity.pdbx_description
1 polymer ?
#
loop_
_entity_poly.entity_id
_entity_poly.type
_entity_poly.pdbx_seq_one_letter_code
_entity_poly.pdbx_strand_id
1 'polypeptide(L)'
;MGLGSSVSGTVTVSYTPNTDPTKDLQDAAGNSVAAITNKSVVVDTIAPTLVSSAPADNATDIAVGVNIVLTMSETVKAGTGNIQIVNSSNSSDTRVISVTDTTQVSFSGSAVTINPTADLQTGASYYVSIAPGVITDLVGNAFAGITTNTDLNFGTTGTGGAGQTFVLTTAIDVLPGLIGSLGTTDTSGNDTIVGDNTNAGSLTVNVGDQLNAGPGIDTLKIFSTNIIPTLSNIENAYYFAPAGDLNVSTIAGLTSLEVDSELFAANRTFTLGAGQALKLSNMPTNVAADPVIAGNSQTSLDLSLNKFGTLAYDATASQQDTVDFTGTQLATLNITTTGGASNFQLVNTGGQLKTVTVGGNQALLIDTALGTITTFNATSNSVGVNLNSIAASSLAFTGGTGSDRVNMAATLTVADVLDGGNGTDTFAASDADTVTKAAATNVKNFEVYEATTADATAYDVDAIIANNPLTGILISETGGAGLTVNNINSGAVNNIMFTNDAPAIITLTAKNFVAGGTSDTATVKLDNSIIKSADGVDVTTSLTFANVDVLNVNSIASTPTATAAAITLPGGAVTSANANSIADLAAADLEKIVVTGSETTLITAGVTTVGLTEVDATGLTGKAALGLTATAAPIASILVKGTPNADGIVLVNAATNAVTAYTGGGSDNLELGVTGAAHTLIFTSTAFNSGDFKAGNVIAINANNAFAVGDTVTLDFSSAMEALFKNGGVVLGTSAANVAIAGTALGPNTNVAATQAAGVMTIDFDLNGDGVYNVANDVRITILGTGVDDTLVYNAANDNFVFTVV
;
A
#
# COMPACT_ATOMS: atom_id res chain seq x y z
N MET A 1 -117.38 26.55 -33.31
CA MET A 1 -116.53 26.44 -34.51
C MET A 1 -115.22 27.12 -34.17
N GLY A 2 -114.07 26.50 -34.04
CA GLY A 2 -113.61 25.16 -34.38
C GLY A 2 -112.10 25.32 -34.63
N LEU A 3 -111.29 24.60 -33.85
CA LEU A 3 -109.86 24.31 -34.05
C LEU A 3 -108.85 25.48 -33.97
N GLY A 4 -107.76 25.23 -33.24
CA GLY A 4 -106.44 25.44 -33.86
C GLY A 4 -105.46 26.41 -33.19
N SER A 5 -105.01 26.09 -31.98
CA SER A 5 -103.56 26.11 -31.69
C SER A 5 -103.26 25.18 -30.52
N SER A 6 -103.10 23.90 -30.85
CA SER A 6 -102.45 22.93 -29.97
C SER A 6 -101.04 23.41 -29.67
N VAL A 7 -100.79 23.81 -28.42
CA VAL A 7 -99.44 23.83 -27.87
C VAL A 7 -99.00 22.36 -27.80
N SER A 8 -98.31 21.89 -28.84
CA SER A 8 -97.63 20.60 -28.79
C SER A 8 -96.32 20.81 -28.03
N GLY A 9 -96.41 20.81 -26.71
CA GLY A 9 -95.25 20.67 -25.83
C GLY A 9 -95.23 19.25 -25.30
N THR A 10 -94.11 18.54 -25.48
CA THR A 10 -93.86 17.33 -24.71
C THR A 10 -93.69 17.73 -23.25
N VAL A 11 -94.64 17.36 -22.39
CA VAL A 11 -94.48 17.50 -20.95
C VAL A 11 -93.82 16.21 -20.46
N THR A 12 -92.55 16.29 -20.11
CA THR A 12 -91.86 15.21 -19.41
C THR A 12 -92.17 15.33 -17.92
N VAL A 13 -92.83 14.33 -17.35
CA VAL A 13 -93.09 14.23 -15.91
C VAL A 13 -92.30 13.04 -15.38
N SER A 14 -91.34 13.28 -14.50
CA SER A 14 -90.70 12.22 -13.72
C SER A 14 -91.56 11.93 -12.50
N TYR A 15 -91.98 10.67 -12.33
CA TYR A 15 -92.78 10.23 -11.19
C TYR A 15 -92.36 8.80 -10.80
N THR A 16 -92.60 8.44 -9.54
CA THR A 16 -92.51 7.04 -9.11
C THR A 16 -93.82 6.35 -9.46
N PRO A 17 -93.84 5.28 -10.27
CA PRO A 17 -95.07 4.62 -10.68
C PRO A 17 -95.89 4.12 -9.48
N ASN A 18 -97.22 4.18 -9.60
CA ASN A 18 -98.09 3.50 -8.66
C ASN A 18 -97.90 1.98 -8.84
N THR A 19 -98.04 1.20 -7.78
CA THR A 19 -98.04 -0.27 -7.85
C THR A 19 -99.15 -0.83 -8.77
N ASP A 20 -100.19 -0.03 -9.09
CA ASP A 20 -101.20 -0.34 -10.12
C ASP A 20 -100.90 0.44 -11.43
N PRO A 21 -100.47 -0.23 -12.51
CA PRO A 21 -100.05 0.41 -13.76
C PRO A 21 -101.20 1.03 -14.58
N THR A 22 -102.46 0.88 -14.14
CA THR A 22 -103.62 1.56 -14.78
C THR A 22 -103.86 2.97 -14.23
N LYS A 23 -103.07 3.41 -13.25
CA LYS A 23 -103.39 4.56 -12.38
C LYS A 23 -102.27 5.59 -12.18
N ASP A 24 -101.39 5.71 -13.17
CA ASP A 24 -100.11 6.40 -13.05
C ASP A 24 -100.15 7.93 -12.90
N LEU A 25 -101.31 8.59 -13.06
CA LEU A 25 -101.48 10.01 -12.78
C LEU A 25 -102.86 10.26 -12.16
N GLN A 26 -102.87 10.42 -10.83
CA GLN A 26 -104.04 10.84 -10.05
C GLN A 26 -103.75 12.14 -9.30
N ASP A 27 -104.78 12.96 -9.08
CA ASP A 27 -104.70 14.02 -8.08
C ASP A 27 -104.75 13.46 -6.65
N ALA A 28 -104.59 14.33 -5.65
CA ALA A 28 -104.64 13.93 -4.24
C ALA A 28 -106.00 13.34 -3.80
N ALA A 29 -107.05 13.46 -4.62
CA ALA A 29 -108.37 12.88 -4.39
C ALA A 29 -108.57 11.53 -5.12
N GLY A 30 -107.58 11.05 -5.87
CA GLY A 30 -107.64 9.76 -6.59
C GLY A 30 -108.32 9.85 -7.97
N ASN A 31 -108.54 11.05 -8.51
CA ASN A 31 -109.14 11.20 -9.83
C ASN A 31 -108.09 10.89 -10.91
N SER A 32 -108.35 9.87 -11.74
CA SER A 32 -107.44 9.50 -12.83
C SER A 32 -107.61 10.45 -14.02
N VAL A 33 -106.49 10.89 -14.61
CA VAL A 33 -106.51 11.65 -15.88
C VAL A 33 -107.03 10.74 -17.00
N ALA A 34 -108.09 11.16 -17.69
CA ALA A 34 -108.67 10.40 -18.79
C ALA A 34 -107.73 10.40 -20.02
N ALA A 35 -107.17 9.22 -20.33
CA ALA A 35 -106.51 8.85 -21.58
C ALA A 35 -105.41 9.80 -22.09
N ILE A 36 -104.18 9.63 -21.60
CA ILE A 36 -102.97 10.13 -22.29
C ILE A 36 -102.63 9.16 -23.43
N THR A 37 -103.08 9.48 -24.64
CA THR A 37 -102.79 8.73 -25.86
C THR A 37 -101.40 9.12 -26.38
N ASN A 38 -100.34 8.50 -25.81
CA ASN A 38 -98.92 8.41 -26.25
C ASN A 38 -97.96 8.35 -25.04
N LYS A 39 -98.25 7.48 -24.07
CA LYS A 39 -97.38 7.23 -22.92
C LYS A 39 -96.20 6.33 -23.34
N SER A 40 -95.00 6.89 -23.45
CA SER A 40 -93.76 6.11 -23.48
C SER A 40 -93.17 6.09 -22.08
N VAL A 41 -93.20 4.94 -21.42
CA VAL A 41 -92.49 4.74 -20.14
C VAL A 41 -91.13 4.19 -20.48
N VAL A 42 -90.09 5.02 -20.30
CA VAL A 42 -88.71 4.52 -20.27
C VAL A 42 -88.42 4.21 -18.81
N VAL A 43 -88.40 2.92 -18.47
CA VAL A 43 -87.95 2.47 -17.14
C VAL A 43 -86.44 2.40 -17.19
N ASP A 44 -85.79 2.95 -16.18
CA ASP A 44 -84.36 2.74 -16.03
C ASP A 44 -84.09 1.26 -15.76
N THR A 45 -83.31 0.65 -16.63
CA THR A 45 -82.94 -0.77 -16.55
C THR A 45 -81.43 -0.95 -16.52
N ILE A 46 -80.68 0.17 -16.48
CA ILE A 46 -79.23 0.15 -16.43
C ILE A 46 -78.85 0.03 -14.95
N ALA A 47 -78.05 -0.98 -14.63
CA ALA A 47 -77.53 -1.12 -13.27
C ALA A 47 -76.30 -0.23 -13.06
N PRO A 48 -76.09 0.28 -11.84
CA PRO A 48 -74.89 1.05 -11.54
C PRO A 48 -73.66 0.15 -11.65
N THR A 49 -72.57 0.70 -12.17
CA THR A 49 -71.26 0.05 -12.28
C THR A 49 -70.20 0.83 -11.51
N LEU A 50 -69.16 0.16 -11.01
CA LEU A 50 -68.04 0.83 -10.34
C LEU A 50 -67.15 1.50 -11.40
N VAL A 51 -67.00 2.82 -11.31
CA VAL A 51 -66.15 3.62 -12.22
C VAL A 51 -64.73 3.74 -11.68
N SER A 52 -64.58 3.99 -10.39
CA SER A 52 -63.29 4.09 -9.71
C SER A 52 -63.43 3.92 -8.20
N SER A 53 -62.32 3.68 -7.53
CA SER A 53 -62.22 3.62 -6.07
C SER A 53 -61.03 4.42 -5.56
N ALA A 54 -61.12 4.89 -4.32
CA ALA A 54 -60.01 5.39 -3.53
C ALA A 54 -60.05 4.71 -2.15
N PRO A 55 -59.08 3.87 -1.77
CA PRO A 55 -57.90 3.46 -2.54
C PRO A 55 -58.23 2.83 -3.90
N ALA A 56 -57.35 3.06 -4.88
CA ALA A 56 -57.44 2.37 -6.16
C ALA A 56 -57.13 0.88 -5.99
N ASP A 57 -57.63 0.04 -6.89
CA ASP A 57 -57.26 -1.38 -6.90
C ASP A 57 -55.73 -1.57 -7.02
N ASN A 58 -55.18 -2.49 -6.24
CA ASN A 58 -53.76 -2.75 -6.03
C ASN A 58 -52.94 -1.58 -5.45
N ALA A 59 -53.59 -0.55 -4.90
CA ALA A 59 -52.84 0.53 -4.24
C ALA A 59 -52.07 0.00 -3.03
N THR A 60 -50.82 0.42 -2.87
CA THR A 60 -50.00 0.14 -1.69
C THR A 60 -49.88 1.38 -0.82
N ASP A 61 -49.38 1.21 0.40
CA ASP A 61 -49.02 2.32 1.29
C ASP A 61 -50.19 3.25 1.64
N ILE A 62 -51.35 2.65 1.87
CA ILE A 62 -52.55 3.34 2.28
C ILE A 62 -52.56 3.54 3.80
N ALA A 63 -52.84 4.77 4.26
CA ALA A 63 -52.98 5.05 5.68
C ALA A 63 -54.11 4.21 6.31
N VAL A 64 -53.86 3.66 7.49
CA VAL A 64 -54.77 2.70 8.17
C VAL A 64 -56.17 3.23 8.50
N GLY A 65 -56.34 4.55 8.59
CA GLY A 65 -57.62 5.23 8.86
C GLY A 65 -58.21 5.94 7.64
N VAL A 66 -57.82 5.59 6.41
CA VAL A 66 -58.37 6.22 5.20
C VAL A 66 -59.82 5.77 4.95
N ASN A 67 -60.64 6.67 4.42
CA ASN A 67 -61.95 6.31 3.87
C ASN A 67 -61.79 5.50 2.58
N ILE A 68 -62.64 4.49 2.39
CA ILE A 68 -62.81 3.80 1.12
C ILE A 68 -63.97 4.46 0.37
N VAL A 69 -63.68 5.12 -0.75
CA VAL A 69 -64.66 5.84 -1.57
C VAL A 69 -64.85 5.11 -2.89
N LEU A 70 -66.08 4.68 -3.19
CA LEU A 70 -66.48 4.07 -4.45
C LEU A 70 -67.23 5.11 -5.29
N THR A 71 -66.80 5.31 -6.54
CA THR A 71 -67.50 6.17 -7.49
C THR A 71 -68.27 5.30 -8.46
N MET A 72 -69.60 5.43 -8.49
CA MET A 72 -70.49 4.66 -9.35
C MET A 72 -70.80 5.40 -10.66
N SER A 73 -71.29 4.68 -11.67
CA SER A 73 -71.66 5.26 -12.98
C SER A 73 -72.88 6.18 -12.94
N GLU A 74 -73.64 6.14 -11.84
CA GLU A 74 -74.86 6.91 -11.63
C GLU A 74 -75.16 7.10 -10.14
N THR A 75 -76.24 7.81 -9.81
CA THR A 75 -76.65 8.05 -8.42
C THR A 75 -77.15 6.77 -7.77
N VAL A 76 -76.62 6.46 -6.59
CA VAL A 76 -76.89 5.20 -5.87
C VAL A 76 -77.41 5.45 -4.46
N LYS A 77 -78.07 4.44 -3.89
CA LYS A 77 -78.53 4.39 -2.51
C LYS A 77 -78.20 3.03 -1.88
N ALA A 78 -78.32 2.95 -0.56
CA ALA A 78 -78.22 1.69 0.17
C ALA A 78 -79.34 0.73 -0.27
N GLY A 79 -78.94 -0.49 -0.64
CA GLY A 79 -79.84 -1.63 -0.80
C GLY A 79 -79.95 -2.42 0.51
N THR A 80 -79.69 -3.72 0.44
CA THR A 80 -79.71 -4.59 1.64
C THR A 80 -78.47 -5.47 1.71
N GLY A 81 -77.85 -5.56 2.88
CA GLY A 81 -76.72 -6.45 3.15
C GLY A 81 -75.51 -5.72 3.74
N ASN A 82 -74.34 -6.35 3.62
CA ASN A 82 -73.11 -5.86 4.26
C ASN A 82 -72.02 -5.59 3.22
N ILE A 83 -71.18 -4.61 3.55
CA ILE A 83 -69.88 -4.35 2.95
C ILE A 83 -68.83 -5.03 3.85
N GLN A 84 -67.96 -5.83 3.26
CA GLN A 84 -66.88 -6.52 3.97
C GLN A 84 -65.52 -5.96 3.55
N ILE A 85 -64.67 -5.65 4.53
CA ILE A 85 -63.25 -5.32 4.32
C ILE A 85 -62.46 -6.41 5.00
N VAL A 86 -61.85 -7.29 4.20
CA VAL A 86 -61.28 -8.55 4.68
C VAL A 86 -59.77 -8.48 4.59
N ASN A 87 -59.09 -8.74 5.70
CA ASN A 87 -57.65 -8.92 5.73
C ASN A 87 -57.28 -10.27 5.08
N SER A 88 -56.48 -10.23 4.02
CA SER A 88 -56.12 -11.39 3.20
C SER A 88 -55.29 -12.44 3.93
N SER A 89 -54.55 -12.04 4.98
CA SER A 89 -53.69 -12.96 5.76
C SER A 89 -54.25 -13.30 7.15
N ASN A 90 -55.22 -12.52 7.64
CA ASN A 90 -55.83 -12.71 8.96
C ASN A 90 -57.35 -12.47 8.92
N SER A 91 -58.14 -13.51 8.65
CA SER A 91 -59.60 -13.39 8.58
C SER A 91 -60.28 -12.92 9.88
N SER A 92 -59.59 -12.99 11.03
CA SER A 92 -60.12 -12.46 12.30
C SER A 92 -60.17 -10.92 12.34
N ASP A 93 -59.39 -10.25 11.48
CA ASP A 93 -59.42 -8.81 11.28
C ASP A 93 -60.23 -8.46 10.01
N THR A 94 -61.53 -8.75 10.08
CA THR A 94 -62.50 -8.44 9.03
C THR A 94 -63.51 -7.43 9.56
N ARG A 95 -63.76 -6.36 8.80
CA ARG A 95 -64.86 -5.43 9.09
C ARG A 95 -66.09 -5.87 8.31
N VAL A 96 -67.20 -6.11 9.01
CA VAL A 96 -68.51 -6.40 8.43
C VAL A 96 -69.43 -5.23 8.76
N ILE A 97 -69.70 -4.39 7.78
CA ILE A 97 -70.40 -3.12 7.95
C ILE A 97 -71.74 -3.21 7.22
N SER A 98 -72.85 -2.98 7.92
CA SER A 98 -74.16 -2.89 7.24
C SER A 98 -74.16 -1.71 6.29
N VAL A 99 -74.65 -1.88 5.06
CA VAL A 99 -74.71 -0.77 4.08
C VAL A 99 -75.63 0.37 4.53
N THR A 100 -76.53 0.10 5.48
CA THR A 100 -77.43 1.10 6.08
C THR A 100 -76.87 1.73 7.36
N ASP A 101 -75.65 1.38 7.79
CA ASP A 101 -75.01 2.00 8.94
C ASP A 101 -74.53 3.41 8.58
N THR A 102 -75.35 4.42 8.88
CA THR A 102 -75.06 5.81 8.55
C THR A 102 -73.89 6.41 9.33
N THR A 103 -73.32 5.69 10.30
CA THR A 103 -72.11 6.14 11.02
C THR A 103 -70.82 5.73 10.31
N GLN A 104 -70.88 4.69 9.47
CA GLN A 104 -69.73 4.14 8.74
C GLN A 104 -69.89 4.22 7.22
N VAL A 105 -71.11 4.34 6.69
CA VAL A 105 -71.38 4.38 5.25
C VAL A 105 -72.23 5.60 4.93
N SER A 106 -71.83 6.37 3.91
CA SER A 106 -72.59 7.51 3.41
C SER A 106 -72.69 7.50 1.89
N PHE A 107 -73.82 7.98 1.38
CA PHE A 107 -74.14 8.06 -0.04
C PHE A 107 -74.33 9.53 -0.43
N SER A 108 -73.63 9.97 -1.47
CA SER A 108 -73.76 11.33 -2.01
C SER A 108 -73.68 11.30 -3.54
N GLY A 109 -74.84 11.40 -4.20
CA GLY A 109 -74.92 11.22 -5.65
C GLY A 109 -74.43 9.83 -6.04
N SER A 110 -73.39 9.76 -6.87
CA SER A 110 -72.76 8.49 -7.28
C SER A 110 -71.64 8.01 -6.37
N ALA A 111 -71.29 8.75 -5.32
CA ALA A 111 -70.22 8.39 -4.40
C ALA A 111 -70.75 7.61 -3.17
N VAL A 112 -70.09 6.50 -2.85
CA VAL A 112 -70.29 5.72 -1.63
C VAL A 112 -69.02 5.79 -0.79
N THR A 113 -69.09 6.41 0.39
CA THR A 113 -67.94 6.54 1.30
C THR A 113 -68.12 5.58 2.47
N ILE A 114 -67.13 4.72 2.68
CA ILE A 114 -67.05 3.73 3.74
C ILE A 114 -65.90 4.13 4.68
N ASN A 115 -66.21 4.37 5.93
CA ASN A 115 -65.27 4.71 6.99
C ASN A 115 -65.51 3.76 8.19
N PRO A 116 -64.71 2.68 8.32
CA PRO A 116 -64.84 1.74 9.43
C PRO A 116 -64.65 2.42 10.80
N THR A 117 -65.38 1.99 11.84
CA THR A 117 -65.24 2.55 13.20
C THR A 117 -63.87 2.34 13.82
N ALA A 118 -63.14 1.31 13.39
CA ALA A 118 -61.79 1.01 13.86
C ALA A 118 -60.85 0.90 12.67
N ASP A 119 -59.68 1.51 12.81
CA ASP A 119 -58.62 1.52 11.80
C ASP A 119 -58.21 0.09 11.41
N LEU A 120 -57.64 -0.01 10.21
CA LEU A 120 -57.06 -1.23 9.67
C LEU A 120 -55.69 -1.51 10.32
N GLN A 121 -55.21 -2.75 10.21
CA GLN A 121 -53.87 -3.13 10.65
C GLN A 121 -52.81 -2.56 9.68
N THR A 122 -51.67 -2.16 10.23
CA THR A 122 -50.49 -1.72 9.47
C THR A 122 -49.83 -2.89 8.72
N GLY A 123 -49.25 -2.63 7.55
CA GLY A 123 -48.53 -3.64 6.75
C GLY A 123 -49.40 -4.83 6.29
N ALA A 124 -50.71 -4.64 6.21
CA ALA A 124 -51.67 -5.70 5.86
C ALA A 124 -52.30 -5.46 4.49
N SER A 125 -52.69 -6.54 3.82
CA SER A 125 -53.43 -6.49 2.56
C SER A 125 -54.92 -6.71 2.83
N TYR A 126 -55.76 -5.83 2.30
CA TYR A 126 -57.21 -5.92 2.40
C TYR A 126 -57.84 -6.02 1.01
N TYR A 127 -58.99 -6.70 0.96
CA TYR A 127 -59.90 -6.61 -0.18
C TYR A 127 -61.31 -6.23 0.27
N VAL A 128 -62.02 -5.53 -0.61
CA VAL A 128 -63.41 -5.11 -0.38
C VAL A 128 -64.34 -6.12 -1.07
N SER A 129 -65.34 -6.62 -0.34
CA SER A 129 -66.34 -7.54 -0.85
C SER A 129 -67.74 -6.98 -0.63
N ILE A 130 -68.51 -6.85 -1.71
CA ILE A 130 -69.87 -6.29 -1.73
C ILE A 130 -70.75 -7.25 -2.53
N ALA A 131 -71.77 -7.83 -1.90
CA ALA A 131 -72.68 -8.73 -2.62
C ALA A 131 -73.60 -7.96 -3.60
N PRO A 132 -74.11 -8.62 -4.65
CA PRO A 132 -75.10 -8.01 -5.55
C PRO A 132 -76.30 -7.45 -4.78
N GLY A 133 -76.73 -6.23 -5.10
CA GLY A 133 -77.90 -5.58 -4.47
C GLY A 133 -77.65 -4.94 -3.10
N VAL A 134 -76.42 -4.99 -2.57
CA VAL A 134 -76.03 -4.20 -1.39
C VAL A 134 -76.08 -2.70 -1.70
N ILE A 135 -75.72 -2.32 -2.92
CA ILE A 135 -75.87 -0.96 -3.47
C ILE A 135 -76.84 -1.05 -4.66
N THR A 136 -77.79 -0.12 -4.75
CA THR A 136 -78.73 -0.03 -5.88
C THR A 136 -78.78 1.39 -6.41
N ASP A 137 -79.27 1.59 -7.63
CA ASP A 137 -79.68 2.93 -8.08
C ASP A 137 -80.95 3.41 -7.34
N LEU A 138 -81.48 4.57 -7.74
CA LEU A 138 -82.68 5.13 -7.14
C LEU A 138 -83.97 4.34 -7.45
N VAL A 139 -84.03 3.63 -8.58
CA VAL A 139 -85.23 2.92 -9.07
C VAL A 139 -85.24 1.44 -8.65
N GLY A 140 -84.10 0.90 -8.20
CA GLY A 140 -83.92 -0.45 -7.66
C GLY A 140 -83.04 -1.38 -8.50
N ASN A 141 -82.36 -0.92 -9.56
CA ASN A 141 -81.40 -1.76 -10.28
C ASN A 141 -80.17 -2.03 -9.40
N ALA A 142 -79.82 -3.30 -9.26
CA ALA A 142 -78.78 -3.74 -8.33
C ALA A 142 -77.38 -3.60 -8.94
N PHE A 143 -76.45 -3.00 -8.20
CA PHE A 143 -75.02 -3.14 -8.50
C PHE A 143 -74.66 -4.63 -8.44
N ALA A 144 -73.91 -5.10 -9.44
CA ALA A 144 -73.47 -6.49 -9.53
C ALA A 144 -72.57 -6.92 -8.36
N GLY A 145 -71.99 -5.97 -7.62
CA GLY A 145 -71.14 -6.23 -6.46
C GLY A 145 -69.65 -6.29 -6.80
N ILE A 146 -68.84 -6.52 -5.77
CA ILE A 146 -67.41 -6.80 -5.81
C ILE A 146 -67.26 -8.16 -5.17
N THR A 147 -66.97 -9.20 -5.97
CA THR A 147 -67.15 -10.60 -5.54
C THR A 147 -65.87 -11.42 -5.55
N THR A 148 -64.82 -10.96 -6.22
CA THR A 148 -63.49 -11.55 -6.14
C THR A 148 -62.57 -10.72 -5.25
N ASN A 149 -61.61 -11.37 -4.61
CA ASN A 149 -60.61 -10.71 -3.76
C ASN A 149 -59.57 -9.89 -4.55
N THR A 150 -59.63 -9.93 -5.89
CA THR A 150 -58.77 -9.15 -6.79
C THR A 150 -59.50 -8.00 -7.48
N ASP A 151 -60.83 -7.88 -7.32
CA ASP A 151 -61.62 -6.82 -7.98
C ASP A 151 -61.39 -5.44 -7.35
N LEU A 152 -61.15 -5.40 -6.03
CA LEU A 152 -60.75 -4.20 -5.29
C LEU A 152 -59.94 -4.61 -4.06
N ASN A 153 -58.62 -4.48 -4.16
CA ASN A 153 -57.68 -4.75 -3.10
C ASN A 153 -56.69 -3.60 -2.88
N PHE A 154 -56.14 -3.48 -1.67
CA PHE A 154 -55.10 -2.50 -1.35
C PHE A 154 -54.26 -2.96 -0.15
N GLY A 155 -53.04 -2.45 -0.05
CA GLY A 155 -52.15 -2.63 1.09
C GLY A 155 -52.10 -1.39 1.97
N THR A 156 -52.14 -1.57 3.29
CA THR A 156 -51.87 -0.48 4.23
C THR A 156 -50.37 -0.22 4.37
N THR A 157 -49.99 1.01 4.71
CA THR A 157 -48.59 1.38 4.98
C THR A 157 -47.91 0.40 5.94
N GLY A 158 -46.79 -0.17 5.52
CA GLY A 158 -45.85 -0.86 6.40
C GLY A 158 -45.07 0.14 7.27
N THR A 159 -44.57 -0.32 8.41
CA THR A 159 -43.82 0.49 9.38
C THR A 159 -42.31 0.33 9.19
N GLY A 160 -41.58 1.45 9.06
CA GLY A 160 -40.11 1.52 9.23
C GLY A 160 -39.32 1.82 7.94
N GLY A 161 -38.63 2.96 7.88
CA GLY A 161 -37.63 3.22 6.84
C GLY A 161 -36.41 2.32 7.04
N ALA A 162 -35.83 1.80 5.96
CA ALA A 162 -34.61 1.01 6.05
C ALA A 162 -33.40 1.92 6.36
N GLY A 163 -32.58 1.55 7.35
CA GLY A 163 -31.29 2.19 7.62
C GLY A 163 -31.37 3.40 8.55
N GLN A 164 -31.94 3.22 9.74
CA GLN A 164 -32.12 4.28 10.71
C GLN A 164 -30.84 4.52 11.53
N THR A 165 -30.63 5.76 12.00
CA THR A 165 -29.59 6.08 12.99
C THR A 165 -30.24 6.56 14.29
N PHE A 166 -29.96 5.88 15.40
CA PHE A 166 -30.38 6.28 16.74
C PHE A 166 -29.20 6.82 17.55
N VAL A 167 -29.39 7.84 18.38
CA VAL A 167 -28.35 8.39 19.26
C VAL A 167 -28.79 8.23 20.71
N LEU A 168 -27.96 7.60 21.54
CA LEU A 168 -28.25 7.38 22.96
C LEU A 168 -28.24 8.69 23.76
N THR A 169 -28.89 8.67 24.91
CA THR A 169 -28.97 9.78 25.86
C THR A 169 -28.10 9.54 27.08
N THR A 170 -27.95 10.54 27.94
CA THR A 170 -27.20 10.35 29.20
C THR A 170 -27.97 9.55 30.26
N ALA A 171 -29.26 9.28 30.04
CA ALA A 171 -30.09 8.48 30.93
C ALA A 171 -29.96 6.96 30.62
N ILE A 172 -30.65 6.12 31.39
CA ILE A 172 -30.81 4.72 31.01
C ILE A 172 -31.72 4.66 29.79
N ASP A 173 -31.19 4.19 28.68
CA ASP A 173 -31.92 3.99 27.45
C ASP A 173 -32.45 2.55 27.37
N VAL A 174 -33.76 2.43 27.15
CA VAL A 174 -34.40 1.16 26.83
C VAL A 174 -34.98 1.29 25.44
N LEU A 175 -34.39 0.58 24.47
CA LEU A 175 -34.85 0.49 23.08
C LEU A 175 -35.42 -0.90 22.84
N PRO A 176 -36.71 -1.14 23.14
CA PRO A 176 -37.34 -2.44 22.95
C PRO A 176 -37.77 -2.61 21.48
N GLY A 177 -36.80 -2.68 20.57
CA GLY A 177 -37.05 -2.54 19.13
C GLY A 177 -37.23 -1.06 18.78
N LEU A 178 -36.43 -0.54 17.84
CA LEU A 178 -36.36 0.88 17.49
C LEU A 178 -37.77 1.47 17.27
N ILE A 179 -38.17 2.39 18.15
CA ILE A 179 -39.44 3.12 18.01
C ILE A 179 -39.24 4.15 16.90
N GLY A 180 -39.74 3.86 15.69
CA GLY A 180 -39.91 4.90 14.68
C GLY A 180 -40.78 6.03 15.23
N SER A 181 -40.70 7.24 14.66
CA SER A 181 -41.45 8.46 15.03
C SER A 181 -42.99 8.31 15.17
N LEU A 182 -43.53 7.11 14.89
CA LEU A 182 -44.94 6.75 14.91
C LEU A 182 -45.30 5.62 15.91
N GLY A 183 -44.41 5.23 16.84
CA GLY A 183 -44.80 4.36 17.96
C GLY A 183 -44.98 2.87 17.64
N THR A 184 -44.23 2.31 16.68
CA THR A 184 -44.23 0.87 16.36
C THR A 184 -42.83 0.28 16.55
N THR A 185 -42.76 -0.99 16.96
CA THR A 185 -41.56 -1.69 17.48
C THR A 185 -40.87 -2.57 16.43
N ASP A 186 -40.68 -2.11 15.20
CA ASP A 186 -39.93 -2.90 14.20
C ASP A 186 -39.39 -2.02 13.06
N THR A 187 -38.07 -1.84 13.01
CA THR A 187 -37.36 -1.36 11.83
C THR A 187 -36.62 -2.57 11.25
N SER A 188 -37.16 -3.16 10.18
CA SER A 188 -36.61 -4.38 9.57
C SER A 188 -35.35 -4.14 8.72
N GLY A 189 -34.60 -3.06 9.00
CA GLY A 189 -33.48 -2.57 8.20
C GLY A 189 -32.16 -2.65 8.97
N ASN A 190 -31.05 -2.45 8.26
CA ASN A 190 -29.72 -2.42 8.89
C ASN A 190 -29.52 -1.07 9.61
N ASP A 191 -29.77 -1.02 10.90
CA ASP A 191 -29.77 0.19 11.68
C ASP A 191 -28.41 0.47 12.35
N THR A 192 -28.17 1.73 12.70
CA THR A 192 -26.98 2.17 13.43
C THR A 192 -27.39 2.85 14.73
N ILE A 193 -26.92 2.34 15.86
CA ILE A 193 -27.07 2.97 17.16
C ILE A 193 -25.74 3.64 17.53
N VAL A 194 -25.77 4.92 17.87
CA VAL A 194 -24.60 5.72 18.22
C VAL A 194 -24.67 6.06 19.70
N GLY A 195 -23.74 5.47 20.45
CA GLY A 195 -23.63 5.57 21.88
C GLY A 195 -23.09 6.91 22.37
N ASP A 196 -21.95 7.39 21.86
CA ASP A 196 -21.34 8.66 22.26
C ASP A 196 -20.53 9.21 21.09
N ASN A 197 -20.87 10.36 20.49
CA ASN A 197 -20.11 10.93 19.35
C ASN A 197 -19.76 12.41 19.57
N THR A 198 -19.75 12.88 20.82
CA THR A 198 -19.75 14.35 21.06
C THR A 198 -18.42 14.96 21.46
N ASN A 199 -17.37 14.16 21.72
CA ASN A 199 -16.09 14.63 22.28
C ASN A 199 -16.26 15.52 23.54
N ALA A 200 -17.43 15.56 24.17
CA ALA A 200 -17.85 16.59 25.13
C ALA A 200 -17.82 16.12 26.60
N GLY A 201 -17.23 14.96 26.89
CA GLY A 201 -17.01 14.47 28.27
C GLY A 201 -18.28 14.03 29.01
N SER A 202 -19.45 14.03 28.36
CA SER A 202 -20.70 13.54 28.93
C SER A 202 -21.02 12.17 28.33
N LEU A 203 -20.74 11.10 29.07
CA LEU A 203 -21.03 9.72 28.66
C LEU A 203 -22.53 9.56 28.40
N THR A 204 -22.88 9.22 27.17
CA THR A 204 -24.25 8.89 26.72
C THR A 204 -24.48 7.39 26.62
N VAL A 205 -23.57 6.57 27.15
CA VAL A 205 -23.73 5.11 27.26
C VAL A 205 -23.66 4.71 28.72
N ASN A 206 -24.66 3.96 29.19
CA ASN A 206 -24.74 3.44 30.55
C ASN A 206 -24.77 1.90 30.56
N VAL A 207 -24.21 1.29 31.61
CA VAL A 207 -24.27 -0.18 31.81
C VAL A 207 -25.71 -0.71 31.96
N GLY A 208 -26.66 0.16 32.29
CA GLY A 208 -28.08 -0.17 32.43
C GLY A 208 -28.87 -0.12 31.12
N ASP A 209 -28.25 0.35 30.02
CA ASP A 209 -28.95 0.46 28.74
C ASP A 209 -29.31 -0.93 28.21
N GLN A 210 -30.49 -1.02 27.61
CA GLN A 210 -31.04 -2.23 27.01
C GLN A 210 -31.39 -1.93 25.56
N LEU A 211 -30.56 -2.39 24.64
CA LEU A 211 -30.62 -2.05 23.22
C LEU A 211 -31.04 -3.25 22.40
N ASN A 212 -32.18 -3.13 21.70
CA ASN A 212 -32.63 -4.08 20.71
C ASN A 212 -32.91 -3.36 19.38
N ALA A 213 -32.11 -3.62 18.34
CA ALA A 213 -32.27 -2.95 17.05
C ALA A 213 -33.37 -3.56 16.16
N GLY A 214 -33.87 -4.76 16.47
CA GLY A 214 -34.87 -5.45 15.64
C GLY A 214 -34.23 -6.35 14.58
N PRO A 215 -34.95 -6.77 13.55
CA PRO A 215 -34.42 -7.60 12.47
C PRO A 215 -33.54 -6.77 11.51
N GLY A 216 -32.33 -7.23 11.23
CA GLY A 216 -31.42 -6.52 10.35
C GLY A 216 -30.00 -7.06 10.50
N ILE A 217 -29.05 -6.39 9.85
CA ILE A 217 -27.64 -6.43 10.26
C ILE A 217 -27.34 -5.08 10.90
N ASP A 218 -27.38 -5.06 12.22
CA ASP A 218 -27.38 -3.82 12.99
C ASP A 218 -26.00 -3.51 13.56
N THR A 219 -25.72 -2.22 13.72
CA THR A 219 -24.41 -1.73 14.18
C THR A 219 -24.56 -0.83 15.40
N LEU A 220 -23.85 -1.15 16.47
CA LEU A 220 -23.65 -0.25 17.61
C LEU A 220 -22.29 0.45 17.49
N LYS A 221 -22.24 1.77 17.64
CA LYS A 221 -21.01 2.58 17.63
C LYS A 221 -20.82 3.28 18.97
N ILE A 222 -19.75 2.97 19.67
CA ILE A 222 -19.40 3.54 20.99
C ILE A 222 -18.01 4.19 20.89
N PHE A 223 -17.80 5.29 21.60
CA PHE A 223 -16.56 6.05 21.53
C PHE A 223 -16.05 6.38 22.93
N SER A 224 -14.73 6.35 23.12
CA SER A 224 -14.02 6.79 24.35
C SER A 224 -14.43 6.10 25.67
N THR A 225 -15.11 4.95 25.61
CA THR A 225 -15.52 4.17 26.80
C THR A 225 -15.42 2.67 26.51
N ASN A 226 -15.33 1.86 27.57
CA ASN A 226 -15.38 0.40 27.51
C ASN A 226 -16.69 -0.19 28.09
N ILE A 227 -17.72 0.64 28.24
CA ILE A 227 -19.04 0.20 28.66
C ILE A 227 -19.65 -0.68 27.56
N ILE A 228 -20.18 -1.83 27.97
CA ILE A 228 -20.94 -2.76 27.12
C ILE A 228 -22.36 -2.82 27.70
N PRO A 229 -23.38 -2.24 27.03
CA PRO A 229 -24.76 -2.32 27.48
C PRO A 229 -25.38 -3.69 27.18
N THR A 230 -26.62 -3.91 27.60
CA THR A 230 -27.34 -5.15 27.27
C THR A 230 -27.77 -5.09 25.81
N LEU A 231 -27.25 -5.98 24.96
CA LEU A 231 -27.52 -6.00 23.52
C LEU A 231 -28.43 -7.17 23.12
N SER A 232 -29.30 -6.94 22.15
CA SER A 232 -30.10 -7.95 21.46
C SER A 232 -30.29 -7.53 20.01
N ASN A 233 -30.20 -8.47 19.06
CA ASN A 233 -30.21 -8.16 17.62
C ASN A 233 -29.25 -7.02 17.26
N ILE A 234 -27.98 -7.18 17.62
CA ILE A 234 -26.89 -6.29 17.22
C ILE A 234 -25.78 -7.20 16.74
N GLU A 235 -25.49 -7.15 15.45
CA GLU A 235 -24.53 -8.06 14.81
C GLU A 235 -23.13 -7.48 14.80
N ASN A 236 -23.00 -6.15 14.77
CA ASN A 236 -21.72 -5.45 14.72
C ASN A 236 -21.57 -4.45 15.86
N ALA A 237 -20.50 -4.55 16.63
CA ALA A 237 -20.13 -3.55 17.63
C ALA A 237 -18.86 -2.83 17.18
N TYR A 238 -18.89 -1.51 17.15
CA TYR A 238 -17.77 -0.65 16.80
C TYR A 238 -17.39 0.19 18.02
N TYR A 239 -16.12 0.14 18.40
CA TYR A 239 -15.55 0.91 19.50
C TYR A 239 -14.41 1.79 19.01
N PHE A 240 -14.59 3.11 19.07
CA PHE A 240 -13.51 4.07 18.84
C PHE A 240 -12.78 4.40 20.14
N ALA A 241 -11.48 4.13 20.19
CA ALA A 241 -10.59 4.39 21.33
C ALA A 241 -11.17 3.97 22.70
N PRO A 242 -11.50 2.67 22.91
CA PRO A 242 -12.08 2.21 24.17
C PRO A 242 -11.14 2.46 25.36
N ALA A 243 -11.69 2.96 26.47
CA ALA A 243 -10.94 3.31 27.68
C ALA A 243 -10.40 2.11 28.48
N GLY A 244 -10.70 0.88 28.07
CA GLY A 244 -10.55 -0.35 28.86
C GLY A 244 -10.66 -1.62 28.01
N ASP A 245 -10.51 -2.76 28.66
CA ASP A 245 -10.75 -4.07 28.05
C ASP A 245 -12.22 -4.22 27.61
N LEU A 246 -12.45 -5.00 26.55
CA LEU A 246 -13.78 -5.32 26.04
C LEU A 246 -14.01 -6.83 26.10
N ASN A 247 -15.11 -7.26 26.72
CA ASN A 247 -15.53 -8.65 26.72
C ASN A 247 -16.92 -8.79 26.11
N VAL A 248 -16.94 -9.21 24.84
CA VAL A 248 -18.17 -9.41 24.06
C VAL A 248 -18.53 -10.89 23.91
N SER A 249 -17.79 -11.78 24.59
CA SER A 249 -17.86 -13.23 24.37
C SER A 249 -19.18 -13.91 24.71
N THR A 250 -20.01 -13.25 25.52
CA THR A 250 -21.31 -13.78 25.97
C THR A 250 -22.50 -13.10 25.30
N ILE A 251 -22.25 -12.14 24.39
CA ILE A 251 -23.30 -11.39 23.71
C ILE A 251 -23.88 -12.24 22.59
N ALA A 252 -25.13 -12.69 22.76
CA ALA A 252 -25.84 -13.47 21.76
C ALA A 252 -26.16 -12.64 20.51
N GLY A 253 -25.97 -13.20 19.32
CA GLY A 253 -26.25 -12.54 18.04
C GLY A 253 -25.12 -11.65 17.52
N LEU A 254 -24.20 -11.20 18.37
CA LEU A 254 -23.04 -10.43 17.92
C LEU A 254 -22.12 -11.30 17.05
N THR A 255 -21.83 -10.81 15.85
CA THR A 255 -20.99 -11.49 14.85
C THR A 255 -19.63 -10.83 14.67
N SER A 256 -19.50 -9.52 14.95
CA SER A 256 -18.23 -8.82 14.82
C SER A 256 -18.02 -7.73 15.86
N LEU A 257 -16.75 -7.57 16.26
CA LEU A 257 -16.26 -6.44 17.02
C LEU A 257 -15.25 -5.68 16.15
N GLU A 258 -15.50 -4.41 15.86
CA GLU A 258 -14.52 -3.48 15.30
C GLU A 258 -13.98 -2.59 16.40
N VAL A 259 -12.65 -2.49 16.50
CA VAL A 259 -11.96 -1.54 17.33
C VAL A 259 -11.14 -0.64 16.42
N ASP A 260 -11.29 0.67 16.60
CA ASP A 260 -10.62 1.69 15.81
C ASP A 260 -9.98 2.68 16.77
N SER A 261 -8.66 2.89 16.70
CA SER A 261 -8.02 3.79 17.66
C SER A 261 -6.68 4.31 17.19
N GLU A 262 -6.59 5.63 17.05
CA GLU A 262 -5.33 6.31 16.79
C GLU A 262 -4.40 6.38 18.02
N LEU A 263 -4.82 5.89 19.20
CA LEU A 263 -3.97 5.87 20.41
C LEU A 263 -4.55 4.97 21.53
N PHE A 264 -3.78 3.97 21.98
CA PHE A 264 -4.05 3.29 23.26
C PHE A 264 -3.13 3.81 24.36
N ALA A 265 -3.69 4.14 25.52
CA ALA A 265 -2.91 4.56 26.69
C ALA A 265 -2.27 3.39 27.48
N ALA A 266 -2.72 2.15 27.26
CA ALA A 266 -2.25 0.93 27.95
C ALA A 266 -2.70 -0.34 27.20
N ASN A 267 -2.07 -1.49 27.46
CA ASN A 267 -2.44 -2.79 26.86
C ASN A 267 -3.94 -3.07 27.02
N ARG A 268 -4.61 -3.51 25.96
CA ARG A 268 -6.07 -3.77 25.96
C ARG A 268 -6.34 -5.25 25.71
N THR A 269 -7.27 -5.82 26.46
CA THR A 269 -7.74 -7.19 26.24
C THR A 269 -9.08 -7.19 25.50
N PHE A 270 -9.16 -7.90 24.38
CA PHE A 270 -10.41 -8.14 23.66
C PHE A 270 -10.83 -9.61 23.81
N THR A 271 -11.96 -9.85 24.49
CA THR A 271 -12.46 -11.20 24.74
C THR A 271 -13.64 -11.54 23.83
N LEU A 272 -13.46 -12.56 22.99
CA LEU A 272 -14.41 -12.97 21.94
C LEU A 272 -15.03 -14.35 22.23
N GLY A 273 -16.27 -14.52 21.81
CA GLY A 273 -17.08 -15.74 21.91
C GLY A 273 -17.07 -16.50 20.58
N ALA A 274 -17.49 -17.77 20.55
CA ALA A 274 -17.43 -18.60 19.34
C ALA A 274 -18.12 -17.94 18.13
N GLY A 275 -17.42 -17.86 16.99
CA GLY A 275 -17.94 -17.30 15.74
C GLY A 275 -17.90 -15.78 15.61
N GLN A 276 -17.40 -15.06 16.62
CA GLN A 276 -17.23 -13.60 16.55
C GLN A 276 -15.93 -13.22 15.81
N ALA A 277 -16.03 -12.40 14.79
CA ALA A 277 -14.90 -11.79 14.10
C ALA A 277 -14.36 -10.56 14.85
N LEU A 278 -13.11 -10.21 14.60
CA LEU A 278 -12.47 -9.00 15.11
C LEU A 278 -11.93 -8.17 13.95
N LYS A 279 -12.17 -6.87 13.98
CA LYS A 279 -11.56 -5.90 13.07
C LYS A 279 -10.77 -4.88 13.86
N LEU A 280 -9.51 -4.68 13.49
CA LEU A 280 -8.63 -3.67 14.07
C LEU A 280 -8.27 -2.65 13.00
N SER A 281 -8.68 -1.41 13.21
CA SER A 281 -8.52 -0.30 12.27
C SER A 281 -7.66 0.82 12.88
N ASN A 282 -6.80 1.41 12.06
CA ASN A 282 -5.98 2.60 12.37
C ASN A 282 -5.29 2.54 13.73
N MET A 283 -4.59 1.45 14.06
CA MET A 283 -3.88 1.31 15.33
C MET A 283 -2.40 1.74 15.15
N PRO A 284 -1.98 2.98 15.46
CA PRO A 284 -0.61 3.43 15.25
C PRO A 284 0.31 3.07 16.42
N THR A 285 1.61 3.04 16.13
CA THR A 285 2.69 2.80 17.09
C THR A 285 2.98 4.02 17.98
N ASN A 286 3.56 3.73 19.16
CA ASN A 286 4.30 4.62 20.09
C ASN A 286 3.72 4.75 21.51
N VAL A 287 3.06 3.73 22.04
CA VAL A 287 2.85 3.65 23.49
C VAL A 287 3.07 2.21 23.93
N ALA A 288 3.63 2.02 25.12
CA ALA A 288 3.94 0.71 25.74
C ALA A 288 2.69 -0.13 26.06
N ALA A 289 1.81 -0.30 25.07
CA ALA A 289 0.38 -0.55 25.20
C ALA A 289 -0.10 -1.54 24.11
N ASP A 290 0.38 -2.78 24.18
CA ASP A 290 0.09 -3.82 23.19
C ASP A 290 -1.34 -4.39 23.33
N PRO A 291 -2.11 -4.56 22.24
CA PRO A 291 -3.41 -5.23 22.29
C PRO A 291 -3.26 -6.74 22.48
N VAL A 292 -3.81 -7.26 23.59
CA VAL A 292 -3.96 -8.69 23.88
C VAL A 292 -5.31 -9.17 23.37
N ILE A 293 -5.33 -10.20 22.53
CA ILE A 293 -6.59 -10.79 22.02
C ILE A 293 -6.85 -12.11 22.76
N ALA A 294 -7.82 -12.12 23.68
CA ALA A 294 -8.13 -13.28 24.51
C ALA A 294 -9.34 -14.07 23.97
N GLY A 295 -9.09 -15.14 23.23
CA GLY A 295 -10.15 -16.01 22.67
C GLY A 295 -10.35 -17.30 23.46
N ASN A 296 -11.00 -17.28 24.62
CA ASN A 296 -11.04 -18.46 25.51
C ASN A 296 -11.82 -19.67 24.94
N SER A 297 -12.68 -19.47 23.92
CA SER A 297 -13.56 -20.51 23.37
C SER A 297 -13.55 -20.65 21.84
N GLN A 298 -12.74 -19.87 21.12
CA GLN A 298 -12.70 -19.96 19.66
C GLN A 298 -11.74 -21.05 19.21
N THR A 299 -12.15 -21.86 18.23
CA THR A 299 -11.25 -22.76 17.50
C THR A 299 -10.69 -22.11 16.23
N SER A 300 -11.40 -21.13 15.68
CA SER A 300 -11.00 -20.32 14.54
C SER A 300 -11.41 -18.87 14.77
N LEU A 301 -10.53 -17.91 14.45
CA LEU A 301 -10.80 -16.47 14.53
C LEU A 301 -10.63 -15.82 13.16
N ASP A 302 -11.63 -15.04 12.74
CA ASP A 302 -11.53 -14.14 11.60
C ASP A 302 -11.08 -12.75 12.06
N LEU A 303 -9.90 -12.33 11.62
CA LEU A 303 -9.25 -11.07 11.99
C LEU A 303 -9.08 -10.17 10.76
N SER A 304 -9.77 -9.03 10.74
CA SER A 304 -9.58 -8.00 9.71
C SER A 304 -8.63 -6.92 10.21
N LEU A 305 -7.62 -6.59 9.42
CA LEU A 305 -6.63 -5.56 9.74
C LEU A 305 -6.67 -4.44 8.72
N ASN A 306 -6.66 -3.19 9.19
CA ASN A 306 -6.56 -2.00 8.36
C ASN A 306 -5.64 -0.98 9.01
N LYS A 307 -4.41 -0.83 8.48
CA LYS A 307 -3.38 0.04 9.06
C LYS A 307 -3.11 -0.28 10.53
N PHE A 308 -2.91 -1.55 10.83
CA PHE A 308 -2.49 -1.97 12.16
C PHE A 308 -0.95 -1.93 12.22
N GLY A 309 -0.36 -1.19 13.15
CA GLY A 309 1.09 -0.97 13.24
C GLY A 309 1.64 0.01 12.19
N THR A 310 2.92 0.39 12.30
CA THR A 310 3.58 1.36 11.38
C THR A 310 4.61 0.73 10.47
N LEU A 311 4.45 0.89 9.16
CA LEU A 311 5.28 0.26 8.10
C LEU A 311 6.77 0.60 8.09
N ALA A 312 7.25 1.51 8.95
CA ALA A 312 8.69 1.66 9.14
C ALA A 312 9.18 0.47 9.96
N TYR A 313 9.52 -0.62 9.27
CA TYR A 313 10.40 -1.64 9.84
C TYR A 313 11.70 -0.94 10.22
N ASP A 314 11.86 -0.67 11.50
CA ASP A 314 13.11 -0.25 12.10
C ASP A 314 13.55 -1.40 12.99
N ALA A 315 14.46 -2.24 12.48
CA ALA A 315 15.04 -3.36 13.22
C ALA A 315 15.74 -2.90 14.53
N THR A 316 16.02 -1.59 14.67
CA THR A 316 16.61 -1.00 15.88
C THR A 316 15.55 -0.48 16.87
N ALA A 317 14.29 -0.33 16.44
CA ALA A 317 13.19 0.07 17.31
C ALA A 317 12.77 -1.10 18.20
N SER A 318 13.14 -1.04 19.48
CA SER A 318 12.87 -2.07 20.50
C SER A 318 11.38 -2.24 20.88
N GLN A 319 10.42 -1.74 20.10
CA GLN A 319 8.99 -1.80 20.40
C GLN A 319 8.19 -2.05 19.12
N GLN A 320 7.83 -3.31 18.89
CA GLN A 320 6.85 -3.72 17.88
C GLN A 320 5.50 -3.99 18.56
N ASP A 321 4.40 -3.58 17.93
CA ASP A 321 3.06 -3.79 18.49
C ASP A 321 2.78 -5.28 18.60
N THR A 322 2.57 -5.78 19.82
CA THR A 322 2.31 -7.19 20.06
C THR A 322 0.82 -7.51 20.00
N VAL A 323 0.47 -8.56 19.27
CA VAL A 323 -0.84 -9.21 19.30
C VAL A 323 -0.66 -10.59 19.93
N ASP A 324 -1.08 -10.72 21.19
CA ASP A 324 -1.03 -12.00 21.91
C ASP A 324 -2.38 -12.72 21.90
N PHE A 325 -2.40 -13.93 21.32
CA PHE A 325 -3.51 -14.86 21.41
C PHE A 325 -3.39 -15.78 22.61
N THR A 326 -4.17 -15.50 23.66
CA THR A 326 -4.16 -16.27 24.92
C THR A 326 -5.18 -17.44 24.94
N GLY A 327 -5.94 -17.60 23.85
CA GLY A 327 -6.99 -18.61 23.73
C GLY A 327 -6.46 -20.06 23.71
N THR A 328 -6.90 -20.89 24.65
CA THR A 328 -6.43 -22.28 24.81
C THR A 328 -7.09 -23.29 23.85
N GLN A 329 -7.87 -22.81 22.88
CA GLN A 329 -8.53 -23.65 21.86
C GLN A 329 -8.31 -23.13 20.44
N LEU A 330 -7.71 -21.94 20.26
CA LEU A 330 -7.56 -21.29 18.96
C LEU A 330 -6.54 -22.06 18.12
N ALA A 331 -7.02 -22.78 17.10
CA ALA A 331 -6.19 -23.57 16.19
C ALA A 331 -5.95 -22.87 14.85
N THR A 332 -6.89 -22.03 14.42
CA THR A 332 -6.88 -21.34 13.13
C THR A 332 -7.06 -19.84 13.29
N LEU A 333 -6.24 -19.05 12.60
CA LEU A 333 -6.38 -17.59 12.47
C LEU A 333 -6.52 -17.24 10.99
N ASN A 334 -7.62 -16.57 10.62
CA ASN A 334 -7.88 -16.11 9.26
C ASN A 334 -7.72 -14.59 9.21
N ILE A 335 -6.66 -14.09 8.61
CA ILE A 335 -6.35 -12.67 8.52
C ILE A 335 -6.82 -12.13 7.18
N THR A 336 -7.52 -11.00 7.18
CA THR A 336 -7.84 -10.24 5.96
C THR A 336 -7.27 -8.83 6.08
N THR A 337 -6.35 -8.45 5.20
CA THR A 337 -5.76 -7.10 5.19
C THR A 337 -6.47 -6.19 4.19
N THR A 338 -6.89 -5.00 4.62
CA THR A 338 -7.64 -4.02 3.79
C THR A 338 -7.26 -2.59 4.14
N GLY A 339 -7.46 -1.64 3.21
CA GLY A 339 -7.35 -0.20 3.45
C GLY A 339 -5.93 0.36 3.61
N GLY A 340 -5.05 -0.33 4.33
CA GLY A 340 -3.63 -0.05 4.45
C GLY A 340 -2.84 -1.27 4.91
N ALA A 341 -1.53 -1.27 4.68
CA ALA A 341 -0.67 -2.37 5.11
C ALA A 341 -0.54 -2.41 6.64
N SER A 342 -0.28 -3.61 7.16
CA SER A 342 -0.28 -3.89 8.59
C SER A 342 0.99 -4.62 9.02
N ASN A 343 1.44 -4.38 10.24
CA ASN A 343 2.51 -5.13 10.88
C ASN A 343 2.27 -5.33 12.36
N PHE A 344 2.74 -6.46 12.89
CA PHE A 344 2.68 -6.74 14.32
C PHE A 344 3.56 -7.91 14.72
N GLN A 345 3.88 -7.96 16.00
CA GLN A 345 4.48 -9.10 16.65
C GLN A 345 3.39 -10.12 17.06
N LEU A 346 3.48 -11.36 16.59
CA LEU A 346 2.48 -12.41 16.88
C LEU A 346 2.89 -13.29 18.07
N VAL A 347 2.17 -13.21 19.17
CA VAL A 347 2.37 -14.09 20.32
C VAL A 347 1.21 -15.09 20.42
N ASN A 348 1.55 -16.35 20.71
CA ASN A 348 0.58 -17.45 20.88
C ASN A 348 0.70 -18.03 22.29
N THR A 349 0.41 -17.21 23.31
CA THR A 349 0.44 -17.67 24.72
C THR A 349 -0.53 -18.85 24.95
N GLY A 350 -1.63 -18.92 24.20
CA GLY A 350 -2.58 -20.02 24.23
C GLY A 350 -2.02 -21.37 23.74
N GLY A 351 -0.92 -21.35 22.97
CA GLY A 351 -0.13 -22.53 22.59
C GLY A 351 -0.76 -23.45 21.53
N GLN A 352 -1.96 -23.14 21.03
CA GLN A 352 -2.73 -24.06 20.17
C GLN A 352 -2.78 -23.64 18.70
N LEU A 353 -2.41 -22.40 18.37
CA LEU A 353 -2.45 -21.90 17.00
C LEU A 353 -1.51 -22.73 16.10
N LYS A 354 -2.08 -23.27 15.02
CA LYS A 354 -1.38 -24.14 14.04
C LYS A 354 -1.51 -23.65 12.62
N THR A 355 -2.63 -23.02 12.28
CA THR A 355 -2.95 -22.60 10.92
C THR A 355 -3.18 -21.09 10.90
N VAL A 356 -2.48 -20.40 10.01
CA VAL A 356 -2.74 -19.01 9.66
C VAL A 356 -3.10 -18.95 8.19
N THR A 357 -4.23 -18.33 7.86
CA THR A 357 -4.56 -17.97 6.48
C THR A 357 -4.53 -16.46 6.32
N VAL A 358 -4.06 -15.97 5.18
CA VAL A 358 -3.99 -14.54 4.90
C VAL A 358 -4.62 -14.26 3.54
N GLY A 359 -5.58 -13.35 3.54
CA GLY A 359 -6.19 -12.78 2.34
C GLY A 359 -6.14 -11.26 2.34
N GLY A 360 -6.72 -10.69 1.30
CA GLY A 360 -6.88 -9.24 1.19
C GLY A 360 -5.89 -8.58 0.25
N ASN A 361 -5.93 -7.26 0.22
CA ASN A 361 -5.31 -6.45 -0.82
C ASN A 361 -4.22 -5.51 -0.29
N GLN A 362 -3.67 -5.80 0.89
CA GLN A 362 -2.62 -4.99 1.51
C GLN A 362 -1.49 -5.88 2.05
N ALA A 363 -0.29 -5.32 2.15
CA ALA A 363 0.87 -6.02 2.70
C ALA A 363 0.69 -6.35 4.18
N LEU A 364 1.27 -7.48 4.61
CA LEU A 364 1.28 -7.92 5.99
C LEU A 364 2.69 -8.30 6.42
N LEU A 365 3.17 -7.75 7.53
CA LEU A 365 4.40 -8.19 8.20
C LEU A 365 4.06 -8.83 9.54
N ILE A 366 4.55 -10.04 9.79
CA ILE A 366 4.46 -10.70 11.08
C ILE A 366 5.87 -10.97 11.60
N ASP A 367 6.16 -10.43 12.77
CA ASP A 367 7.46 -10.62 13.43
C ASP A 367 7.32 -11.53 14.65
N THR A 368 7.96 -12.72 14.66
CA THR A 368 8.15 -13.62 15.84
C THR A 368 8.52 -15.04 15.45
N ALA A 369 9.20 -15.75 16.35
CA ALA A 369 9.38 -17.20 16.27
C ALA A 369 8.06 -17.98 16.45
N LEU A 370 7.36 -18.25 15.34
CA LEU A 370 6.10 -19.00 15.29
C LEU A 370 6.29 -20.52 15.38
N GLY A 371 6.82 -21.02 16.50
CA GLY A 371 7.21 -22.44 16.64
C GLY A 371 6.08 -23.47 16.59
N THR A 372 4.82 -23.09 16.87
CA THR A 372 3.66 -24.02 16.83
C THR A 372 2.94 -24.04 15.48
N ILE A 373 3.23 -23.08 14.61
CA ILE A 373 2.57 -22.96 13.30
C ILE A 373 3.07 -24.09 12.40
N THR A 374 2.14 -24.76 11.75
CA THR A 374 2.41 -25.84 10.79
C THR A 374 1.87 -25.51 9.40
N THR A 375 0.97 -24.54 9.29
CA THR A 375 0.40 -24.11 8.01
C THR A 375 0.29 -22.59 7.98
N PHE A 376 0.86 -21.97 6.97
CA PHE A 376 0.72 -20.56 6.65
C PHE A 376 0.33 -20.43 5.18
N ASN A 377 -0.90 -19.99 4.91
CA ASN A 377 -1.44 -19.93 3.56
C ASN A 377 -1.87 -18.50 3.21
N ALA A 378 -1.10 -17.84 2.36
CA ALA A 378 -1.36 -16.49 1.85
C ALA A 378 -1.86 -16.46 0.40
N THR A 379 -2.32 -17.59 -0.15
CA THR A 379 -2.76 -17.70 -1.57
C THR A 379 -3.81 -16.66 -1.99
N SER A 380 -4.59 -16.14 -1.04
CA SER A 380 -5.61 -15.11 -1.28
C SER A 380 -5.14 -13.66 -1.04
N ASN A 381 -3.88 -13.44 -0.69
CA ASN A 381 -3.29 -12.11 -0.53
C ASN A 381 -2.67 -11.65 -1.86
N SER A 382 -2.94 -10.40 -2.26
CA SER A 382 -2.51 -9.89 -3.57
C SER A 382 -1.30 -8.94 -3.53
N VAL A 383 -0.67 -8.72 -2.37
CA VAL A 383 0.38 -7.70 -2.21
C VAL A 383 1.67 -8.26 -1.63
N GLY A 384 1.58 -9.12 -0.63
CA GLY A 384 2.73 -9.78 -0.03
C GLY A 384 2.58 -9.98 1.48
N VAL A 385 3.02 -11.13 1.96
CA VAL A 385 3.21 -11.44 3.38
C VAL A 385 4.69 -11.59 3.70
N ASN A 386 5.16 -11.00 4.79
CA ASN A 386 6.53 -11.16 5.27
C ASN A 386 6.53 -11.79 6.67
N LEU A 387 7.18 -12.94 6.79
CA LEU A 387 7.44 -13.64 8.05
C LEU A 387 8.90 -13.47 8.43
N ASN A 388 9.18 -12.58 9.40
CA ASN A 388 10.55 -12.20 9.76
C ASN A 388 11.36 -13.30 10.44
N SER A 389 10.70 -14.25 11.09
CA SER A 389 11.31 -15.40 11.76
C SER A 389 10.25 -16.48 11.88
N ILE A 390 10.57 -17.74 11.67
CA ILE A 390 9.66 -18.85 11.97
C ILE A 390 10.45 -20.07 12.44
N ALA A 391 10.19 -20.51 13.68
CA ALA A 391 10.90 -21.61 14.33
C ALA A 391 10.14 -22.95 14.22
N ALA A 392 9.28 -23.10 13.22
CA ALA A 392 8.51 -24.31 12.98
C ALA A 392 9.40 -25.41 12.36
N SER A 393 9.16 -26.68 12.73
CA SER A 393 9.95 -27.85 12.27
C SER A 393 9.28 -28.68 11.16
N SER A 394 8.14 -28.21 10.64
CA SER A 394 7.39 -28.83 9.54
C SER A 394 6.38 -27.84 8.95
N LEU A 395 6.86 -26.70 8.47
CA LEU A 395 6.02 -25.63 7.96
C LEU A 395 5.53 -25.92 6.55
N ALA A 396 4.22 -25.85 6.34
CA ALA A 396 3.62 -25.69 5.01
C ALA A 396 3.34 -24.20 4.76
N PHE A 397 4.22 -23.53 4.03
CA PHE A 397 4.07 -22.14 3.61
C PHE A 397 3.62 -22.07 2.14
N THR A 398 2.64 -21.23 1.85
CA THR A 398 2.26 -20.90 0.47
C THR A 398 1.98 -19.41 0.36
N GLY A 399 2.75 -18.71 -0.46
CA GLY A 399 2.54 -17.30 -0.76
C GLY A 399 1.36 -17.03 -1.70
N GLY A 400 1.12 -15.74 -1.94
CA GLY A 400 0.04 -15.19 -2.74
C GLY A 400 0.46 -14.84 -4.16
N THR A 401 -0.05 -13.71 -4.67
CA THR A 401 0.38 -13.12 -5.94
C THR A 401 1.32 -11.92 -5.76
N GLY A 402 1.68 -11.63 -4.51
CA GLY A 402 2.45 -10.46 -4.09
C GLY A 402 3.94 -10.73 -4.04
N SER A 403 4.71 -9.87 -3.37
CA SER A 403 6.08 -10.22 -2.97
C SER A 403 6.06 -10.79 -1.57
N ASP A 404 6.17 -12.11 -1.47
CA ASP A 404 6.13 -12.83 -0.22
C ASP A 404 7.55 -13.09 0.32
N ARG A 405 7.69 -13.15 1.64
CA ARG A 405 8.96 -13.43 2.30
C ARG A 405 8.76 -14.37 3.48
N VAL A 406 9.60 -15.40 3.58
CA VAL A 406 9.63 -16.32 4.72
C VAL A 406 11.07 -16.54 5.19
N ASN A 407 11.32 -16.27 6.48
CA ASN A 407 12.62 -16.49 7.12
C ASN A 407 12.58 -17.65 8.12
N MET A 408 13.11 -18.80 7.72
CA MET A 408 13.20 -19.99 8.57
C MET A 408 14.28 -19.82 9.64
N ALA A 409 13.85 -19.76 10.90
CA ALA A 409 14.72 -19.70 12.08
C ALA A 409 14.98 -21.06 12.73
N ALA A 410 14.43 -22.13 12.17
CA ALA A 410 14.75 -23.51 12.51
C ALA A 410 15.42 -24.20 11.32
N THR A 411 16.22 -25.22 11.59
CA THR A 411 16.79 -26.12 10.58
C THR A 411 15.74 -26.57 9.56
N LEU A 412 16.00 -26.33 8.28
CA LEU A 412 15.14 -26.81 7.19
C LEU A 412 15.20 -28.34 7.09
N THR A 413 14.05 -28.98 6.94
CA THR A 413 13.92 -30.44 6.79
C THR A 413 13.06 -30.81 5.58
N VAL A 414 13.05 -32.09 5.22
CA VAL A 414 12.18 -32.62 4.16
C VAL A 414 10.68 -32.54 4.51
N ALA A 415 10.33 -32.27 5.77
CA ALA A 415 8.95 -32.11 6.20
C ALA A 415 8.41 -30.70 5.91
N ASP A 416 9.30 -29.73 5.69
CA ASP A 416 8.93 -28.38 5.31
C ASP A 416 8.51 -28.35 3.83
N VAL A 417 7.49 -27.57 3.51
CA VAL A 417 6.95 -27.36 2.17
C VAL A 417 6.76 -25.87 2.00
N LEU A 418 7.65 -25.24 1.25
CA LEU A 418 7.66 -23.78 1.06
C LEU A 418 7.42 -23.49 -0.42
N ASP A 419 6.34 -22.79 -0.70
CA ASP A 419 5.97 -22.34 -2.04
C ASP A 419 5.82 -20.81 -2.00
N GLY A 420 6.69 -20.07 -2.69
CA GLY A 420 6.60 -18.62 -2.76
C GLY A 420 5.32 -18.13 -3.44
N GLY A 421 4.70 -18.94 -4.30
CA GLY A 421 3.51 -18.56 -5.04
C GLY A 421 3.84 -17.88 -6.37
N ASN A 422 3.06 -16.87 -6.73
CA ASN A 422 3.37 -16.02 -7.89
C ASN A 422 3.92 -14.70 -7.37
N GLY A 423 5.00 -14.19 -7.95
CA GLY A 423 5.50 -12.92 -7.49
C GLY A 423 6.99 -12.78 -7.67
N THR A 424 7.59 -11.97 -6.81
CA THR A 424 9.02 -11.99 -6.57
C THR A 424 9.18 -12.30 -5.10
N ASP A 425 9.44 -13.57 -4.82
CA ASP A 425 9.35 -14.11 -3.48
C ASP A 425 10.74 -14.35 -2.88
N THR A 426 10.87 -14.11 -1.59
CA THR A 426 12.13 -14.16 -0.85
C THR A 426 12.13 -15.31 0.15
N PHE A 427 13.09 -16.23 -0.02
CA PHE A 427 13.38 -17.26 0.97
C PHE A 427 14.62 -16.87 1.78
N ALA A 428 14.48 -16.87 3.10
CA ALA A 428 15.57 -16.66 4.05
C ALA A 428 15.69 -17.86 5.00
N ALA A 429 16.92 -18.13 5.45
CA ALA A 429 17.19 -19.08 6.51
C ALA A 429 18.18 -18.44 7.49
N SER A 430 17.73 -18.20 8.72
CA SER A 430 18.49 -17.57 9.79
C SER A 430 19.19 -18.57 10.72
N ASP A 431 18.78 -19.84 10.68
CA ASP A 431 19.52 -20.94 11.32
C ASP A 431 20.30 -21.71 10.25
N ALA A 432 21.62 -21.71 10.42
CA ALA A 432 22.59 -22.19 9.45
C ALA A 432 22.84 -23.70 9.48
N ASP A 433 22.13 -24.45 10.32
CA ASP A 433 22.20 -25.92 10.34
C ASP A 433 21.61 -26.49 9.03
N THR A 434 22.41 -26.34 7.97
CA THR A 434 22.39 -26.89 6.62
C THR A 434 21.06 -26.82 5.86
N VAL A 435 20.89 -25.73 5.08
CA VAL A 435 20.07 -25.76 3.86
C VAL A 435 20.72 -26.75 2.88
N THR A 436 20.45 -28.04 3.07
CA THR A 436 20.94 -29.09 2.17
C THR A 436 20.00 -29.25 0.99
N LYS A 437 20.53 -29.74 -0.13
CA LYS A 437 19.70 -30.13 -1.28
C LYS A 437 18.59 -31.13 -0.92
N ALA A 438 18.86 -32.01 0.05
CA ALA A 438 17.85 -32.94 0.53
C ALA A 438 16.70 -32.21 1.25
N ALA A 439 17.03 -31.33 2.20
CA ALA A 439 16.06 -30.53 2.94
C ALA A 439 15.25 -29.57 2.04
N ALA A 440 15.89 -28.96 1.04
CA ALA A 440 15.26 -27.99 0.14
C ALA A 440 14.41 -28.60 -0.99
N THR A 441 14.18 -29.92 -1.01
CA THR A 441 13.46 -30.60 -2.11
C THR A 441 12.04 -30.07 -2.33
N ASN A 442 11.39 -29.55 -1.28
CA ASN A 442 10.04 -29.02 -1.32
C ASN A 442 9.98 -27.49 -1.20
N VAL A 443 11.10 -26.80 -1.43
CA VAL A 443 11.19 -25.34 -1.51
C VAL A 443 11.16 -24.95 -2.98
N LYS A 444 10.18 -24.16 -3.41
CA LYS A 444 9.97 -23.79 -4.83
C LYS A 444 9.36 -22.39 -4.97
N ASN A 445 9.44 -21.85 -6.19
CA ASN A 445 8.88 -20.54 -6.57
C ASN A 445 9.41 -19.37 -5.72
N PHE A 446 10.70 -19.37 -5.39
CA PHE A 446 11.38 -18.22 -4.84
C PHE A 446 12.36 -17.65 -5.87
N GLU A 447 12.37 -16.33 -6.02
CA GLU A 447 13.25 -15.60 -6.94
C GLU A 447 14.43 -14.96 -6.22
N VAL A 448 14.31 -14.73 -4.92
CA VAL A 448 15.35 -14.11 -4.10
C VAL A 448 15.72 -15.05 -2.96
N TYR A 449 17.02 -15.28 -2.79
CA TYR A 449 17.55 -15.90 -1.57
C TYR A 449 18.20 -14.85 -0.69
N GLU A 450 17.85 -14.85 0.59
CA GLU A 450 18.37 -13.90 1.56
C GLU A 450 19.22 -14.57 2.64
N ALA A 451 20.46 -14.08 2.77
CA ALA A 451 21.39 -14.43 3.84
C ALA A 451 21.22 -13.43 5.01
N THR A 452 20.69 -13.91 6.14
CA THR A 452 20.19 -13.05 7.23
C THR A 452 20.97 -13.11 8.55
N THR A 453 21.80 -14.13 8.83
CA THR A 453 22.47 -14.28 10.15
C THR A 453 23.94 -14.67 10.13
N ALA A 454 24.62 -14.27 11.21
CA ALA A 454 26.01 -14.53 11.57
C ALA A 454 26.35 -15.95 12.03
N ASP A 455 25.33 -16.79 12.29
CA ASP A 455 25.54 -18.18 12.71
C ASP A 455 25.89 -19.09 11.51
N ALA A 456 25.73 -18.60 10.28
CA ALA A 456 26.08 -19.31 9.07
C ALA A 456 27.50 -19.04 8.60
N THR A 457 28.40 -19.98 8.83
CA THR A 457 29.73 -19.92 8.21
C THR A 457 29.67 -20.09 6.68
N ALA A 458 28.59 -20.67 6.12
CA ALA A 458 28.35 -20.76 4.67
C ALA A 458 26.90 -21.11 4.27
N TYR A 459 26.37 -20.41 3.27
CA TYR A 459 25.15 -20.71 2.54
C TYR A 459 25.50 -21.30 1.17
N ASP A 460 25.07 -22.53 0.88
CA ASP A 460 25.20 -23.14 -0.45
C ASP A 460 23.86 -23.02 -1.20
N VAL A 461 23.78 -22.09 -2.16
CA VAL A 461 22.52 -21.85 -2.86
C VAL A 461 22.21 -22.93 -3.92
N ASP A 462 23.16 -23.82 -4.26
CA ASP A 462 22.87 -24.92 -5.21
C ASP A 462 21.75 -25.85 -4.69
N ALA A 463 21.63 -25.96 -3.36
CA ALA A 463 20.60 -26.72 -2.69
C ALA A 463 19.18 -26.27 -3.05
N ILE A 464 18.98 -24.95 -3.20
CA ILE A 464 17.66 -24.34 -3.44
C ILE A 464 17.43 -24.05 -4.93
N ILE A 465 18.47 -23.83 -5.74
CA ILE A 465 18.34 -23.49 -7.17
C ILE A 465 17.60 -24.56 -7.99
N ALA A 466 17.64 -25.83 -7.59
CA ALA A 466 17.07 -26.94 -8.37
C ALA A 466 15.56 -26.76 -8.68
N ASN A 467 14.83 -26.09 -7.79
CA ASN A 467 13.38 -25.88 -7.89
C ASN A 467 12.99 -24.40 -7.94
N ASN A 468 13.97 -23.49 -7.95
CA ASN A 468 13.77 -22.05 -7.77
C ASN A 468 14.48 -21.26 -8.87
N PRO A 469 13.79 -20.35 -9.58
CA PRO A 469 14.39 -19.53 -10.62
C PRO A 469 15.10 -18.32 -10.01
N LEU A 470 16.08 -18.53 -9.13
CA LEU A 470 16.75 -17.42 -8.43
C LEU A 470 17.27 -16.36 -9.41
N THR A 471 16.83 -15.13 -9.20
CA THR A 471 17.20 -13.91 -9.93
C THR A 471 17.88 -12.87 -9.04
N GLY A 472 17.98 -13.12 -7.73
CA GLY A 472 18.67 -12.22 -6.81
C GLY A 472 19.19 -12.90 -5.55
N ILE A 473 20.25 -12.33 -4.99
CA ILE A 473 20.75 -12.65 -3.65
C ILE A 473 20.61 -11.36 -2.82
N LEU A 474 20.03 -11.48 -1.65
CA LEU A 474 19.93 -10.39 -0.67
C LEU A 474 20.84 -10.72 0.53
N ILE A 475 21.64 -9.76 0.95
CA ILE A 475 22.52 -9.85 2.11
C ILE A 475 22.06 -8.76 3.08
N SER A 476 21.40 -9.19 4.15
CA SER A 476 20.77 -8.33 5.15
C SER A 476 21.33 -8.55 6.57
N GLU A 477 22.30 -9.45 6.72
CA GLU A 477 23.01 -9.70 7.98
C GLU A 477 23.62 -8.41 8.55
N THR A 478 23.55 -8.27 9.89
CA THR A 478 24.22 -7.20 10.65
C THR A 478 25.11 -7.81 11.73
N GLY A 479 26.41 -7.50 11.68
CA GLY A 479 27.41 -8.11 12.57
C GLY A 479 27.72 -9.58 12.24
N GLY A 480 28.77 -10.14 12.84
CA GLY A 480 29.24 -11.52 12.55
C GLY A 480 30.70 -11.58 12.12
N ALA A 481 31.35 -12.75 12.31
CA ALA A 481 32.76 -12.94 11.99
C ALA A 481 33.01 -13.21 10.48
N GLY A 482 32.00 -13.63 9.73
CA GLY A 482 32.07 -13.82 8.29
C GLY A 482 30.88 -14.60 7.71
N LEU A 483 30.61 -14.35 6.43
CA LEU A 483 29.52 -14.87 5.63
C LEU A 483 30.07 -15.44 4.33
N THR A 484 29.70 -16.68 3.99
CA THR A 484 30.00 -17.26 2.68
C THR A 484 28.70 -17.56 1.93
N VAL A 485 28.56 -17.12 0.68
CA VAL A 485 27.47 -17.52 -0.23
C VAL A 485 28.08 -18.22 -1.45
N ASN A 486 27.83 -19.51 -1.56
CA ASN A 486 28.42 -20.38 -2.56
C ASN A 486 27.45 -20.78 -3.67
N ASN A 487 28.02 -21.03 -4.86
CA ASN A 487 27.31 -21.58 -6.02
C ASN A 487 26.19 -20.70 -6.58
N ILE A 488 26.35 -19.37 -6.53
CA ILE A 488 25.39 -18.41 -7.09
C ILE A 488 25.17 -18.73 -8.58
N ASN A 489 23.91 -18.83 -9.01
CA ASN A 489 23.55 -19.14 -10.40
C ASN A 489 23.72 -17.93 -11.32
N SER A 490 23.68 -18.18 -12.63
CA SER A 490 23.77 -17.11 -13.64
C SER A 490 22.60 -16.13 -13.61
N GLY A 491 21.45 -16.51 -13.04
CA GLY A 491 20.28 -15.65 -12.88
C GLY A 491 20.46 -14.59 -11.79
N ALA A 492 21.12 -14.95 -10.68
CA ALA A 492 21.24 -14.10 -9.49
C ALA A 492 22.61 -13.40 -9.35
N VAL A 493 23.67 -13.90 -10.02
CA VAL A 493 25.04 -13.34 -9.90
C VAL A 493 25.15 -11.86 -10.31
N ASN A 494 24.22 -11.38 -11.12
CA ASN A 494 24.12 -9.98 -11.54
C ASN A 494 23.10 -9.16 -10.73
N ASN A 495 22.70 -9.65 -9.56
CA ASN A 495 21.75 -9.00 -8.68
C ASN A 495 21.98 -9.40 -7.22
N ILE A 496 23.20 -9.14 -6.73
CA ILE A 496 23.59 -9.37 -5.32
C ILE A 496 23.44 -8.05 -4.58
N MET A 497 22.55 -7.96 -3.60
CA MET A 497 22.19 -6.71 -2.93
C MET A 497 22.60 -6.75 -1.46
N PHE A 498 23.23 -5.68 -1.00
CA PHE A 498 23.54 -5.41 0.40
C PHE A 498 22.64 -4.27 0.88
N THR A 499 21.88 -4.52 1.95
CA THR A 499 20.91 -3.53 2.46
C THR A 499 21.25 -2.98 3.83
N ASN A 500 22.14 -3.64 4.57
CA ASN A 500 22.59 -3.24 5.91
C ASN A 500 24.13 -3.26 5.98
N ASP A 501 24.70 -2.76 7.07
CA ASP A 501 26.14 -2.91 7.36
C ASP A 501 26.52 -4.39 7.31
N ALA A 502 27.35 -4.71 6.34
CA ALA A 502 27.63 -6.09 6.00
C ALA A 502 28.56 -6.73 7.06
N PRO A 503 28.51 -8.06 7.24
CA PRO A 503 29.39 -8.76 8.16
C PRO A 503 30.86 -8.54 7.81
N ALA A 504 31.74 -8.80 8.79
CA ALA A 504 33.15 -8.44 8.67
C ALA A 504 33.83 -9.04 7.42
N ILE A 505 33.53 -10.31 7.10
CA ILE A 505 34.14 -11.01 5.97
C ILE A 505 33.08 -11.56 5.02
N ILE A 506 33.11 -11.02 3.81
CA ILE A 506 32.44 -11.36 2.56
C ILE A 506 33.04 -12.52 1.76
N THR A 507 32.42 -13.68 1.54
CA THR A 507 32.90 -14.61 0.50
C THR A 507 31.79 -15.03 -0.46
N LEU A 508 31.95 -14.71 -1.74
CA LEU A 508 31.00 -15.02 -2.81
C LEU A 508 31.65 -15.94 -3.84
N THR A 509 30.93 -16.98 -4.25
CA THR A 509 31.31 -17.82 -5.39
C THR A 509 30.14 -18.03 -6.34
N ALA A 510 30.40 -17.90 -7.63
CA ALA A 510 29.42 -18.20 -8.67
C ALA A 510 29.72 -19.56 -9.30
N LYS A 511 28.67 -20.32 -9.63
CA LYS A 511 28.77 -21.71 -10.08
C LYS A 511 29.55 -21.88 -11.39
N ASN A 512 29.49 -20.88 -12.26
CA ASN A 512 30.00 -20.97 -13.64
C ASN A 512 31.27 -20.14 -13.87
N PHE A 513 31.80 -19.46 -12.85
CA PHE A 513 32.98 -18.64 -13.01
C PHE A 513 34.24 -19.50 -13.03
N VAL A 514 35.15 -19.21 -13.95
CA VAL A 514 36.34 -19.99 -14.25
C VAL A 514 37.56 -19.11 -14.10
N ALA A 515 38.51 -19.54 -13.25
CA ALA A 515 39.75 -18.80 -13.05
C ALA A 515 40.53 -18.55 -14.36
N GLY A 516 41.06 -17.34 -14.53
CA GLY A 516 41.80 -16.88 -15.70
C GLY A 516 40.92 -16.63 -16.93
N GLY A 517 39.63 -16.34 -16.71
CA GLY A 517 38.64 -15.97 -17.72
C GLY A 517 38.79 -14.51 -18.19
N THR A 518 37.80 -14.03 -18.96
CA THR A 518 37.63 -12.58 -19.23
C THR A 518 36.15 -12.19 -19.38
N SER A 519 35.22 -13.04 -18.97
CA SER A 519 33.78 -12.87 -19.21
C SER A 519 32.92 -13.02 -17.96
N ASP A 520 33.50 -13.43 -16.84
CA ASP A 520 32.82 -13.67 -15.59
C ASP A 520 32.44 -12.33 -14.96
N THR A 521 31.18 -11.94 -15.18
CA THR A 521 30.62 -10.66 -14.76
C THR A 521 29.65 -10.86 -13.61
N ALA A 522 29.85 -10.11 -12.53
CA ALA A 522 28.93 -10.03 -11.40
C ALA A 522 28.47 -8.59 -11.15
N THR A 523 27.32 -8.43 -10.51
CA THR A 523 26.83 -7.12 -10.08
C THR A 523 26.44 -7.14 -8.62
N VAL A 524 27.10 -6.28 -7.86
CA VAL A 524 26.85 -5.99 -6.45
C VAL A 524 26.13 -4.65 -6.34
N LYS A 525 25.06 -4.60 -5.56
CA LYS A 525 24.30 -3.39 -5.25
C LYS A 525 24.52 -3.04 -3.78
N LEU A 526 24.99 -1.82 -3.52
CA LEU A 526 25.06 -1.26 -2.17
C LEU A 526 23.88 -0.29 -2.04
N ASP A 527 22.82 -0.69 -1.35
CA ASP A 527 21.55 0.03 -1.33
C ASP A 527 21.24 0.66 0.02
N ASN A 528 21.62 1.93 0.19
CA ASN A 528 21.32 2.70 1.39
C ASN A 528 19.84 3.13 1.46
N SER A 529 19.06 3.02 0.39
CA SER A 529 17.66 3.49 0.39
C SER A 529 16.73 2.73 1.31
N ILE A 530 17.14 1.52 1.71
CA ILE A 530 16.36 0.63 2.54
C ILE A 530 16.61 0.92 4.04
N ILE A 531 17.86 1.13 4.45
CA ILE A 531 18.24 1.43 5.85
C ILE A 531 18.11 2.90 6.24
N LYS A 532 18.13 3.83 5.26
CA LYS A 532 18.15 5.28 5.52
C LYS A 532 19.27 5.65 6.52
N SER A 533 20.40 4.94 6.49
CA SER A 533 21.49 5.23 7.41
C SER A 533 22.12 6.57 7.02
N ALA A 534 22.57 7.31 8.03
CA ALA A 534 23.36 8.50 7.77
C ALA A 534 24.73 8.14 7.18
N ASP A 535 25.24 6.93 7.42
CA ASP A 535 26.64 6.58 7.15
C ASP A 535 26.89 5.84 5.83
N GLY A 536 25.84 5.40 5.11
CA GLY A 536 25.97 4.59 3.89
C GLY A 536 25.83 3.09 4.15
N VAL A 537 26.07 2.26 3.13
CA VAL A 537 26.24 0.80 3.26
C VAL A 537 27.73 0.47 3.21
N ASP A 538 28.27 -0.05 4.30
CA ASP A 538 29.69 -0.38 4.42
C ASP A 538 29.95 -1.89 4.46
N VAL A 539 30.76 -2.38 3.51
CA VAL A 539 31.40 -3.70 3.61
C VAL A 539 32.72 -3.53 4.34
N THR A 540 32.65 -3.62 5.66
CA THR A 540 33.61 -3.01 6.60
C THR A 540 34.99 -3.65 6.67
N THR A 541 35.20 -4.87 6.18
CA THR A 541 36.49 -5.53 6.40
C THR A 541 37.03 -6.44 5.29
N SER A 542 36.24 -7.24 4.56
CA SER A 542 36.69 -7.80 3.26
C SER A 542 35.52 -8.30 2.41
N LEU A 543 35.57 -8.11 1.09
CA LEU A 543 34.71 -8.73 0.09
C LEU A 543 35.56 -9.60 -0.82
N THR A 544 35.48 -10.91 -0.66
CA THR A 544 36.08 -11.89 -1.57
C THR A 544 35.07 -12.34 -2.61
N PHE A 545 35.43 -12.25 -3.89
CA PHE A 545 34.64 -12.80 -4.98
C PHE A 545 35.57 -13.65 -5.86
N ALA A 546 35.40 -14.97 -5.81
CA ALA A 546 36.29 -15.88 -6.53
C ALA A 546 36.03 -15.85 -8.05
N ASN A 547 37.11 -15.77 -8.85
CA ASN A 547 37.10 -15.86 -10.32
C ASN A 547 36.20 -14.83 -11.02
N VAL A 548 35.93 -13.67 -10.41
CA VAL A 548 35.20 -12.60 -11.11
C VAL A 548 36.19 -11.77 -11.91
N ASP A 549 35.90 -11.58 -13.19
CA ASP A 549 36.70 -10.76 -14.12
C ASP A 549 36.20 -9.30 -14.11
N VAL A 550 34.87 -9.13 -14.11
CA VAL A 550 34.19 -7.83 -14.13
C VAL A 550 33.23 -7.70 -12.96
N LEU A 551 33.50 -6.77 -12.06
CA LEU A 551 32.61 -6.44 -10.95
C LEU A 551 31.90 -5.10 -11.20
N ASN A 552 30.60 -5.17 -11.45
CA ASN A 552 29.75 -3.98 -11.44
C ASN A 552 29.34 -3.68 -10.00
N VAL A 553 29.60 -2.46 -9.52
CA VAL A 553 29.19 -1.95 -8.22
C VAL A 553 28.14 -0.86 -8.46
N ASN A 554 26.90 -1.15 -8.11
CA ASN A 554 25.80 -0.20 -8.21
C ASN A 554 25.48 0.41 -6.84
N SER A 555 25.83 1.66 -6.67
CA SER A 555 25.78 2.38 -5.40
C SER A 555 24.55 3.29 -5.33
N ILE A 556 23.60 2.96 -4.45
CA ILE A 556 22.28 3.60 -4.39
C ILE A 556 22.14 4.40 -3.09
N ALA A 557 21.76 5.66 -3.23
CA ALA A 557 21.51 6.58 -2.12
C ALA A 557 20.08 6.46 -1.57
N SER A 558 19.89 6.69 -0.26
CA SER A 558 18.55 6.88 0.33
C SER A 558 17.92 8.20 -0.05
N THR A 559 18.74 9.24 -0.08
CA THR A 559 18.46 10.54 -0.67
C THR A 559 19.68 10.94 -1.48
N PRO A 560 19.56 11.26 -2.78
CA PRO A 560 20.72 11.65 -3.59
C PRO A 560 21.53 12.74 -2.89
N THR A 561 22.84 12.56 -2.80
CA THR A 561 23.75 13.45 -2.09
C THR A 561 23.60 14.89 -2.61
N ALA A 562 23.16 15.81 -1.74
CA ALA A 562 22.84 17.20 -2.11
C ALA A 562 24.10 18.06 -2.36
N THR A 563 25.23 17.64 -1.80
CA THR A 563 26.54 18.29 -1.91
C THR A 563 27.58 17.27 -2.35
N ALA A 564 28.48 17.65 -3.25
CA ALA A 564 29.63 16.81 -3.59
C ALA A 564 30.41 16.54 -2.29
N ALA A 565 30.62 15.26 -1.97
CA ALA A 565 31.44 14.90 -0.83
C ALA A 565 32.86 15.43 -1.05
N ALA A 566 33.42 16.10 -0.04
CA ALA A 566 34.83 16.48 -0.08
C ALA A 566 35.65 15.22 0.15
N ILE A 567 36.04 14.54 -0.93
CA ILE A 567 36.97 13.42 -0.84
C ILE A 567 38.31 13.96 -0.38
N THR A 568 38.67 13.64 0.87
CA THR A 568 39.94 14.07 1.47
C THR A 568 40.91 12.89 1.45
N LEU A 569 42.19 13.16 1.14
CA LEU A 569 43.27 12.18 1.17
C LEU A 569 44.28 12.49 2.30
N PRO A 570 44.00 12.16 3.57
CA PRO A 570 45.02 12.17 4.61
C PRO A 570 45.71 10.79 4.68
N GLY A 571 46.92 10.68 4.14
CA GLY A 571 47.81 9.53 4.38
C GLY A 571 47.34 8.19 3.79
N GLY A 572 46.83 8.19 2.55
CA GLY A 572 46.47 6.98 1.83
C GLY A 572 45.06 6.42 2.06
N ALA A 573 44.21 7.08 2.84
CA ALA A 573 42.81 6.67 3.03
C ALA A 573 41.85 7.67 2.37
N VAL A 574 40.86 7.15 1.65
CA VAL A 574 39.78 7.95 1.05
C VAL A 574 38.57 7.91 2.00
N THR A 575 38.11 9.06 2.47
CA THR A 575 36.94 9.14 3.36
C THR A 575 35.89 10.08 2.81
N SER A 576 34.62 9.70 2.93
CA SER A 576 33.44 10.52 2.65
C SER A 576 32.37 10.17 3.66
N ALA A 577 31.71 11.19 4.23
CA ALA A 577 30.51 10.96 5.02
C ALA A 577 29.40 10.42 4.09
N ASN A 578 28.64 9.42 4.57
CA ASN A 578 27.45 8.90 3.90
C ASN A 578 27.71 8.14 2.58
N ALA A 579 28.96 7.76 2.30
CA ALA A 579 29.31 7.03 1.09
C ALA A 579 29.09 5.53 1.29
N ASN A 580 28.72 4.82 0.23
CA ASN A 580 28.78 3.36 0.26
C ASN A 580 30.24 2.92 0.10
N SER A 581 30.67 1.91 0.85
CA SER A 581 32.07 1.48 0.81
C SER A 581 32.29 -0.02 0.73
N ILE A 582 33.40 -0.38 0.08
CA ILE A 582 34.02 -1.70 0.14
C ILE A 582 35.43 -1.50 0.70
N ALA A 583 35.63 -1.86 1.96
CA ALA A 583 36.87 -1.55 2.71
C ALA A 583 38.08 -2.40 2.27
N ASP A 584 37.84 -3.59 1.70
CA ASP A 584 38.87 -4.44 1.11
C ASP A 584 38.23 -5.39 0.09
N LEU A 585 38.40 -5.12 -1.20
CA LEU A 585 38.00 -6.00 -2.28
C LEU A 585 39.14 -6.97 -2.57
N ALA A 586 38.89 -8.27 -2.34
CA ALA A 586 39.83 -9.37 -2.52
C ALA A 586 39.38 -10.28 -3.69
N ALA A 587 39.77 -9.93 -4.91
CA ALA A 587 39.41 -10.69 -6.11
C ALA A 587 40.63 -10.88 -7.01
N ALA A 588 41.25 -12.06 -6.94
CA ALA A 588 42.54 -12.33 -7.60
C ALA A 588 42.49 -12.27 -9.13
N ASP A 589 41.31 -12.49 -9.71
CA ASP A 589 41.04 -12.55 -11.15
C ASP A 589 40.35 -11.29 -11.67
N LEU A 590 40.22 -10.24 -10.86
CA LEU A 590 39.45 -9.06 -11.25
C LEU A 590 40.24 -8.16 -12.20
N GLU A 591 39.79 -8.02 -13.45
CA GLU A 591 40.36 -7.06 -14.41
C GLU A 591 39.66 -5.72 -14.43
N LYS A 592 38.34 -5.67 -14.15
CA LYS A 592 37.53 -4.46 -14.33
C LYS A 592 36.52 -4.23 -13.22
N ILE A 593 36.48 -2.98 -12.73
CA ILE A 593 35.40 -2.48 -11.87
C ILE A 593 34.56 -1.49 -12.67
N VAL A 594 33.23 -1.61 -12.62
CA VAL A 594 32.31 -0.61 -13.18
C VAL A 594 31.47 -0.06 -12.03
N VAL A 595 31.49 1.25 -11.82
CA VAL A 595 30.73 1.90 -10.74
C VAL A 595 29.59 2.72 -11.33
N THR A 596 28.37 2.43 -10.88
CA THR A 596 27.14 3.12 -11.31
C THR A 596 26.32 3.57 -10.11
N GLY A 597 25.37 4.47 -10.32
CA GLY A 597 24.36 4.80 -9.31
C GLY A 597 24.37 6.27 -8.91
N SER A 598 23.90 6.56 -7.70
CA SER A 598 23.63 7.92 -7.22
C SER A 598 24.31 8.29 -5.90
N GLU A 599 25.07 7.37 -5.30
CA GLU A 599 25.81 7.62 -4.07
C GLU A 599 27.33 7.60 -4.30
N THR A 600 28.05 8.45 -3.55
CA THR A 600 29.53 8.41 -3.54
C THR A 600 29.99 7.03 -3.11
N THR A 601 30.99 6.48 -3.80
CA THR A 601 31.42 5.09 -3.60
C THR A 601 32.90 5.03 -3.29
N LEU A 602 33.25 4.42 -2.15
CA LEU A 602 34.63 4.20 -1.72
C LEU A 602 35.00 2.74 -1.92
N ILE A 603 36.04 2.44 -2.69
CA ILE A 603 36.52 1.08 -2.94
C ILE A 603 38.00 1.01 -2.61
N THR A 604 38.35 0.14 -1.68
CA THR A 604 39.74 -0.26 -1.47
C THR A 604 39.97 -1.59 -2.15
N ALA A 605 40.71 -1.60 -3.26
CA ALA A 605 41.19 -2.83 -3.88
C ALA A 605 42.44 -3.31 -3.12
N GLY A 606 42.28 -4.42 -2.39
CA GLY A 606 43.32 -5.00 -1.55
C GLY A 606 44.52 -5.54 -2.31
N VAL A 607 45.57 -5.92 -1.56
CA VAL A 607 46.82 -6.48 -2.08
C VAL A 607 46.64 -7.75 -2.92
N THR A 608 45.54 -8.48 -2.70
CA THR A 608 45.20 -9.73 -3.39
C THR A 608 44.54 -9.53 -4.75
N THR A 609 44.18 -8.30 -5.12
CA THR A 609 43.47 -7.97 -6.37
C THR A 609 44.47 -7.65 -7.48
N VAL A 610 45.16 -8.70 -7.95
CA VAL A 610 46.40 -8.59 -8.75
C VAL A 610 46.19 -8.38 -10.26
N GLY A 611 44.95 -8.38 -10.76
CA GLY A 611 44.59 -8.28 -12.18
C GLY A 611 43.99 -6.94 -12.64
N LEU A 612 43.75 -5.98 -11.74
CA LEU A 612 42.91 -4.81 -12.05
C LEU A 612 43.57 -3.89 -13.10
N THR A 613 42.91 -3.75 -14.26
CA THR A 613 43.37 -2.92 -15.38
C THR A 613 42.44 -1.75 -15.69
N GLU A 614 41.18 -1.79 -15.25
CA GLU A 614 40.20 -0.72 -15.52
C GLU A 614 39.26 -0.49 -14.34
N VAL A 615 39.01 0.78 -14.03
CA VAL A 615 37.92 1.23 -13.15
C VAL A 615 37.10 2.27 -13.90
N ASP A 616 35.83 1.99 -14.16
CA ASP A 616 34.93 2.84 -14.92
C ASP A 616 33.79 3.35 -14.03
N ALA A 617 33.91 4.57 -13.52
CA ALA A 617 32.92 5.22 -12.68
C ALA A 617 32.06 6.25 -13.44
N THR A 618 32.10 6.25 -14.78
CA THR A 618 31.32 7.18 -15.61
C THR A 618 29.81 7.00 -15.48
N GLY A 619 29.37 5.88 -14.92
CA GLY A 619 27.97 5.58 -14.61
C GLY A 619 27.45 6.16 -13.30
N LEU A 620 28.29 6.80 -12.49
CA LEU A 620 27.85 7.56 -11.32
C LEU A 620 27.14 8.85 -11.76
N THR A 621 26.05 9.17 -11.09
CA THR A 621 25.15 10.27 -11.44
C THR A 621 25.03 11.28 -10.30
N GLY A 622 24.53 12.49 -10.61
CA GLY A 622 24.36 13.54 -9.61
C GLY A 622 25.68 14.09 -9.09
N LYS A 623 25.81 14.17 -7.76
CA LYS A 623 27.01 14.67 -7.07
C LYS A 623 27.88 13.54 -6.48
N ALA A 624 27.58 12.30 -6.82
CA ALA A 624 28.38 11.15 -6.46
C ALA A 624 29.77 11.22 -7.11
N ALA A 625 30.78 10.81 -6.35
CA ALA A 625 32.16 10.73 -6.78
C ALA A 625 32.75 9.34 -6.48
N LEU A 626 33.88 9.03 -7.11
CA LEU A 626 34.65 7.82 -6.87
C LEU A 626 35.75 8.07 -5.85
N GLY A 627 35.81 7.24 -4.83
CA GLY A 627 37.01 7.05 -4.01
C GLY A 627 37.64 5.69 -4.28
N LEU A 628 38.85 5.65 -4.80
CA LEU A 628 39.58 4.41 -5.09
C LEU A 628 40.88 4.37 -4.29
N THR A 629 41.12 3.29 -3.55
CA THR A 629 42.43 2.97 -2.98
C THR A 629 42.89 1.63 -3.54
N ALA A 630 43.89 1.61 -4.43
CA ALA A 630 44.46 0.38 -4.98
C ALA A 630 45.82 0.10 -4.34
N THR A 631 45.89 -1.01 -3.59
CA THR A 631 47.11 -1.49 -2.91
C THR A 631 47.68 -2.78 -3.52
N ALA A 632 47.08 -3.25 -4.63
CA ALA A 632 47.42 -4.47 -5.35
C ALA A 632 48.90 -4.58 -5.78
N ALA A 633 49.37 -5.81 -6.06
CA ALA A 633 50.66 -6.14 -6.71
C ALA A 633 50.97 -5.24 -7.94
N PRO A 634 52.21 -5.19 -8.47
CA PRO A 634 52.66 -4.11 -9.36
C PRO A 634 51.67 -3.79 -10.49
N ILE A 635 50.93 -2.69 -10.34
CA ILE A 635 49.96 -2.26 -11.34
C ILE A 635 50.75 -1.54 -12.43
N ALA A 636 50.98 -2.21 -13.57
CA ALA A 636 51.74 -1.63 -14.68
C ALA A 636 50.96 -0.50 -15.40
N SER A 637 49.63 -0.62 -15.45
CA SER A 637 48.73 0.35 -16.07
C SER A 637 47.32 0.15 -15.53
N ILE A 638 46.62 1.24 -15.24
CA ILE A 638 45.21 1.23 -14.84
C ILE A 638 44.47 2.38 -15.53
N LEU A 639 43.42 2.03 -16.26
CA LEU A 639 42.50 3.00 -16.84
C LEU A 639 41.46 3.36 -15.78
N VAL A 640 41.54 4.56 -15.20
CA VAL A 640 40.46 5.09 -14.37
C VAL A 640 39.61 6.05 -15.21
N LYS A 641 38.30 5.83 -15.25
CA LYS A 641 37.35 6.78 -15.83
C LYS A 641 36.53 7.33 -14.68
N GLY A 642 36.91 8.50 -14.21
CA GLY A 642 36.25 9.20 -13.11
C GLY A 642 34.88 9.75 -13.48
N THR A 643 34.34 10.54 -12.55
CA THR A 643 33.10 11.29 -12.66
C THR A 643 33.39 12.75 -13.05
N PRO A 644 32.41 13.53 -13.47
CA PRO A 644 32.57 14.98 -13.60
C PRO A 644 32.73 15.75 -12.26
N ASN A 645 32.71 15.04 -11.12
CA ASN A 645 32.82 15.62 -9.77
C ASN A 645 34.27 15.53 -9.27
N ALA A 646 34.49 15.58 -7.95
CA ALA A 646 35.82 15.53 -7.36
C ALA A 646 36.11 14.10 -6.89
N ASP A 647 36.87 13.33 -7.68
CA ASP A 647 37.24 11.97 -7.32
C ASP A 647 38.52 11.92 -6.49
N GLY A 648 38.68 10.88 -5.67
CA GLY A 648 39.91 10.60 -4.93
C GLY A 648 40.48 9.26 -5.34
N ILE A 649 41.70 9.25 -5.86
CA ILE A 649 42.36 8.05 -6.34
C ILE A 649 43.70 7.91 -5.60
N VAL A 650 43.91 6.78 -4.94
CA VAL A 650 45.15 6.45 -4.23
C VAL A 650 45.71 5.18 -4.84
N LEU A 651 46.91 5.26 -5.42
CA LEU A 651 47.61 4.14 -6.04
C LEU A 651 48.93 3.93 -5.29
N VAL A 652 48.86 3.23 -4.14
CA VAL A 652 50.01 3.03 -3.23
C VAL A 652 50.35 1.55 -3.11
N ASN A 653 51.50 1.12 -3.66
CA ASN A 653 52.06 -0.21 -3.42
C ASN A 653 53.61 -0.18 -3.42
N ALA A 654 54.20 -0.82 -2.41
CA ALA A 654 55.63 -1.12 -2.20
C ALA A 654 56.38 -1.70 -3.43
N ALA A 655 55.71 -2.34 -4.38
CA ALA A 655 56.31 -3.09 -5.50
C ALA A 655 56.06 -2.48 -6.90
N THR A 656 55.37 -1.35 -7.00
CA THR A 656 55.02 -0.75 -8.31
C THR A 656 56.14 0.12 -8.86
N ASN A 657 56.68 -0.22 -10.04
CA ASN A 657 57.81 0.51 -10.65
C ASN A 657 57.41 1.58 -11.68
N ALA A 658 56.17 1.53 -12.16
CA ALA A 658 55.58 2.51 -13.07
C ALA A 658 54.05 2.41 -13.02
N VAL A 659 53.37 3.55 -13.07
CA VAL A 659 51.90 3.62 -13.14
C VAL A 659 51.51 4.45 -14.35
N THR A 660 50.61 3.92 -15.17
CA THR A 660 49.86 4.70 -16.17
C THR A 660 48.45 4.88 -15.66
N ALA A 661 48.07 6.10 -15.27
CA ALA A 661 46.73 6.41 -14.78
C ALA A 661 46.02 7.36 -15.75
N TYR A 662 44.77 7.04 -16.06
CA TYR A 662 43.88 7.91 -16.82
C TYR A 662 42.94 8.56 -15.80
N THR A 663 42.70 9.87 -15.84
CA THR A 663 41.89 10.52 -14.79
C THR A 663 40.49 10.91 -15.26
N GLY A 664 40.14 10.75 -16.53
CA GLY A 664 38.76 10.81 -17.02
C GLY A 664 38.00 12.14 -16.87
N GLY A 665 38.55 13.14 -16.16
CA GLY A 665 37.96 14.46 -15.97
C GLY A 665 37.55 14.76 -14.52
N GLY A 666 37.36 16.04 -14.17
CA GLY A 666 36.92 16.44 -12.83
C GLY A 666 37.92 17.34 -12.07
N SER A 667 37.69 17.52 -10.76
CA SER A 667 38.65 18.14 -9.83
C SER A 667 39.18 17.06 -8.90
N ASP A 668 40.13 16.29 -9.42
CA ASP A 668 40.52 15.02 -8.80
C ASP A 668 41.71 15.19 -7.86
N ASN A 669 41.72 14.36 -6.82
CA ASN A 669 42.86 14.22 -5.94
C ASN A 669 43.49 12.85 -6.18
N LEU A 670 44.76 12.83 -6.57
CA LEU A 670 45.51 11.62 -6.89
C LEU A 670 46.70 11.49 -5.93
N GLU A 671 46.83 10.36 -5.26
CA GLU A 671 48.00 10.00 -4.46
C GLU A 671 48.73 8.83 -5.13
N LEU A 672 50.03 9.00 -5.41
CA LEU A 672 50.88 8.01 -6.08
C LEU A 672 51.95 7.48 -5.13
N GLY A 673 52.16 6.16 -5.09
CA GLY A 673 53.11 5.50 -4.20
C GLY A 673 54.46 5.08 -4.83
N VAL A 674 55.45 4.99 -3.93
CA VAL A 674 56.85 4.45 -3.91
C VAL A 674 58.01 5.16 -4.62
N THR A 675 59.22 4.75 -4.19
CA THR A 675 60.55 5.31 -4.46
C THR A 675 61.26 4.60 -5.62
N GLY A 676 61.86 5.37 -6.54
CA GLY A 676 62.69 4.86 -7.64
C GLY A 676 61.94 4.58 -8.96
N ALA A 677 60.75 5.16 -9.13
CA ALA A 677 59.79 4.83 -10.19
C ALA A 677 59.51 6.02 -11.13
N ALA A 678 59.10 5.72 -12.36
CA ALA A 678 58.59 6.71 -13.31
C ALA A 678 57.07 6.55 -13.44
N HIS A 679 56.32 7.61 -13.13
CA HIS A 679 54.86 7.63 -13.23
C HIS A 679 54.44 8.43 -14.46
N THR A 680 53.44 7.92 -15.18
CA THR A 680 52.81 8.63 -16.30
C THR A 680 51.33 8.79 -15.99
N LEU A 681 50.86 10.03 -15.90
CA LEU A 681 49.44 10.33 -15.90
C LEU A 681 49.06 10.72 -17.32
N ILE A 682 48.05 10.04 -17.86
CA ILE A 682 47.50 10.34 -19.17
C ILE A 682 46.15 11.03 -18.96
N PHE A 683 46.10 12.31 -19.28
CA PHE A 683 44.88 13.09 -19.35
C PHE A 683 44.32 12.95 -20.77
N THR A 684 43.32 12.10 -20.96
CA THR A 684 42.61 11.97 -22.25
C THR A 684 41.39 12.88 -22.29
N SER A 685 41.14 13.53 -23.43
CA SER A 685 39.83 14.17 -23.71
C SER A 685 39.17 13.48 -24.91
N THR A 686 37.87 13.24 -24.84
CA THR A 686 37.10 12.82 -26.04
C THR A 686 36.57 14.02 -26.82
N ALA A 687 36.39 15.15 -26.16
CA ALA A 687 36.34 16.51 -26.71
C ALA A 687 36.41 17.50 -25.53
N PHE A 688 36.96 18.70 -25.71
CA PHE A 688 36.89 19.81 -24.72
C PHE A 688 35.46 20.37 -24.57
N ASN A 689 34.46 19.50 -24.42
CA ASN A 689 33.04 19.81 -24.38
C ASN A 689 32.49 19.25 -23.07
N SER A 690 32.44 20.08 -22.03
CA SER A 690 31.67 19.87 -20.80
C SER A 690 32.02 18.70 -19.86
N GLY A 691 33.17 18.03 -19.99
CA GLY A 691 33.59 16.96 -19.07
C GLY A 691 34.92 17.24 -18.37
N ASP A 692 36.03 17.18 -19.12
CA ASP A 692 37.23 16.59 -18.52
C ASP A 692 38.33 17.59 -18.11
N PHE A 693 38.22 18.85 -18.54
CA PHE A 693 39.16 19.92 -18.16
C PHE A 693 38.43 21.27 -18.24
N LYS A 694 37.66 21.59 -17.20
CA LYS A 694 36.86 22.82 -17.15
C LYS A 694 37.58 23.89 -16.36
N ALA A 695 37.50 25.13 -16.85
CA ALA A 695 37.43 26.33 -16.04
C ALA A 695 36.78 26.07 -14.67
N GLY A 696 37.51 26.24 -13.57
CA GLY A 696 37.02 25.86 -12.23
C GLY A 696 37.75 24.69 -11.59
N ASN A 697 38.33 23.81 -12.39
CA ASN A 697 38.85 22.54 -11.90
C ASN A 697 40.22 22.68 -11.24
N VAL A 698 40.42 21.91 -10.17
CA VAL A 698 41.73 21.76 -9.49
C VAL A 698 42.08 20.29 -9.43
N ILE A 699 43.20 19.92 -10.05
CA ILE A 699 43.75 18.57 -9.95
C ILE A 699 44.92 18.61 -8.97
N ALA A 700 44.85 17.81 -7.92
CA ALA A 700 45.91 17.67 -6.93
C ALA A 700 46.60 16.32 -7.11
N ILE A 701 47.92 16.33 -7.26
CA ILE A 701 48.78 15.15 -7.31
C ILE A 701 49.62 15.19 -6.04
N ASN A 702 49.28 14.34 -5.07
CA ASN A 702 50.00 14.21 -3.82
C ASN A 702 51.11 13.15 -3.94
N ALA A 703 52.36 13.59 -3.78
CA ALA A 703 53.53 12.73 -3.76
C ALA A 703 54.32 12.80 -2.42
N ASN A 704 53.76 13.47 -1.40
CA ASN A 704 54.47 13.96 -0.22
C ASN A 704 55.12 12.90 0.68
N ASN A 705 54.81 11.61 0.52
CA ASN A 705 55.32 10.55 1.40
C ASN A 705 56.14 9.47 0.67
N ALA A 706 56.42 9.61 -0.64
CA ALA A 706 56.94 8.49 -1.41
C ALA A 706 58.00 8.79 -2.49
N PHE A 707 58.11 10.02 -3.01
CA PHE A 707 59.06 10.27 -4.09
C PHE A 707 60.49 10.47 -3.56
N ALA A 708 61.44 9.73 -4.13
CA ALA A 708 62.87 9.92 -3.97
C ALA A 708 63.42 10.90 -5.01
N VAL A 709 64.61 11.43 -4.73
CA VAL A 709 65.38 12.20 -5.71
C VAL A 709 65.54 11.38 -7.00
N GLY A 710 65.14 11.96 -8.13
CA GLY A 710 65.17 11.34 -9.46
C GLY A 710 63.84 10.71 -9.91
N ASP A 711 62.84 10.62 -9.05
CA ASP A 711 61.51 10.16 -9.44
C ASP A 711 60.84 11.18 -10.37
N THR A 712 60.05 10.67 -11.32
CA THR A 712 59.43 11.52 -12.35
C THR A 712 57.93 11.29 -12.44
N VAL A 713 57.20 12.38 -12.68
CA VAL A 713 55.79 12.38 -13.06
C VAL A 713 55.67 13.00 -14.44
N THR A 714 55.29 12.17 -15.41
CA THR A 714 54.96 12.61 -16.76
C THR A 714 53.48 12.92 -16.83
N LEU A 715 53.12 14.16 -17.14
CA LEU A 715 51.76 14.59 -17.46
C LEU A 715 51.63 14.60 -18.98
N ASP A 716 51.03 13.55 -19.53
CA ASP A 716 50.71 13.40 -20.94
C ASP A 716 49.25 13.79 -21.16
N PHE A 717 48.99 14.77 -22.02
CA PHE A 717 47.62 15.25 -22.27
C PHE A 717 47.08 14.81 -23.63
N SER A 718 47.72 13.82 -24.27
CA SER A 718 47.43 13.34 -25.62
C SER A 718 47.48 14.46 -26.70
N SER A 719 47.09 14.16 -27.94
CA SER A 719 47.03 15.15 -29.03
C SER A 719 45.98 16.26 -28.82
N ALA A 720 45.22 16.24 -27.72
CA ALA A 720 44.14 17.18 -27.45
C ALA A 720 44.65 18.58 -27.05
N MET A 721 45.77 18.64 -26.31
CA MET A 721 46.38 19.90 -25.85
C MET A 721 47.06 20.69 -26.98
N GLU A 722 47.36 19.99 -28.09
CA GLU A 722 48.02 20.50 -29.29
C GLU A 722 47.23 21.66 -29.94
N ALA A 723 45.91 21.73 -29.76
CA ALA A 723 45.06 22.77 -30.36
C ALA A 723 44.94 24.04 -29.49
N LEU A 724 45.03 23.91 -28.17
CA LEU A 724 44.80 25.01 -27.22
C LEU A 724 46.06 25.88 -27.04
N PHE A 725 47.25 25.29 -27.02
CA PHE A 725 48.52 26.02 -26.96
C PHE A 725 48.94 26.68 -28.28
N LYS A 726 48.26 26.37 -29.38
CA LYS A 726 48.53 26.97 -30.68
C LYS A 726 47.79 28.30 -30.92
N ASN A 727 46.94 28.73 -29.98
CA ASN A 727 46.00 29.84 -30.21
C ASN A 727 46.26 31.11 -29.37
N GLY A 728 47.51 31.43 -28.99
CA GLY A 728 47.79 32.77 -28.45
C GLY A 728 49.11 33.06 -27.72
N GLY A 729 49.89 32.06 -27.30
CA GLY A 729 51.13 32.27 -26.53
C GLY A 729 52.16 31.14 -26.71
N VAL A 730 53.34 31.25 -26.05
CA VAL A 730 54.60 30.48 -26.26
C VAL A 730 54.27 29.10 -26.79
N VAL A 731 54.59 28.91 -28.05
CA VAL A 731 54.21 27.72 -28.80
C VAL A 731 55.15 26.59 -28.40
N LEU A 732 54.93 26.02 -27.22
CA LEU A 732 55.70 24.91 -26.67
C LEU A 732 55.80 23.79 -27.71
N GLY A 733 54.71 23.47 -28.40
CA GLY A 733 54.64 22.47 -29.48
C GLY A 733 55.35 22.82 -30.81
N THR A 734 56.06 23.95 -30.92
CA THR A 734 56.95 24.23 -32.07
C THR A 734 58.44 24.23 -31.71
N SER A 735 58.76 24.08 -30.43
CA SER A 735 60.15 23.94 -30.01
C SER A 735 60.71 22.60 -30.48
N ALA A 736 61.91 22.57 -31.04
CA ALA A 736 62.63 21.31 -31.30
C ALA A 736 63.38 20.80 -30.05
N ALA A 737 63.36 21.56 -28.95
CA ALA A 737 64.10 21.29 -27.72
C ALA A 737 63.19 21.40 -26.49
N ASN A 738 63.57 20.69 -25.43
CA ASN A 738 62.86 20.73 -24.15
C ASN A 738 62.88 22.14 -23.54
N VAL A 739 61.77 22.54 -22.91
CA VAL A 739 61.59 23.89 -22.33
C VAL A 739 61.35 23.77 -20.82
N ALA A 740 62.17 24.46 -20.01
CA ALA A 740 61.92 24.55 -18.57
C ALA A 740 60.77 25.53 -18.29
N ILE A 741 59.75 25.08 -17.56
CA ILE A 741 58.54 25.85 -17.25
C ILE A 741 58.55 26.34 -15.80
N ALA A 742 59.35 25.74 -14.92
CA ALA A 742 59.47 26.18 -13.52
C ALA A 742 59.91 27.65 -13.43
N GLY A 743 59.16 28.47 -12.67
CA GLY A 743 59.43 29.88 -12.45
C GLY A 743 58.97 30.82 -13.57
N THR A 744 58.20 30.34 -14.55
CA THR A 744 57.57 31.19 -15.56
C THR A 744 56.29 31.85 -15.01
N ALA A 745 55.91 32.99 -15.58
CA ALA A 745 54.66 33.69 -15.26
C ALA A 745 53.76 33.78 -16.50
N LEU A 746 52.44 33.78 -16.28
CA LEU A 746 51.46 34.02 -17.34
C LEU A 746 51.63 35.45 -17.90
N GLY A 747 51.29 35.60 -19.17
CA GLY A 747 51.40 36.87 -19.86
C GLY A 747 50.70 36.82 -21.22
N PRO A 748 50.69 37.94 -21.96
CA PRO A 748 49.90 38.09 -23.19
C PRO A 748 50.30 37.14 -24.33
N ASN A 749 51.45 36.47 -24.18
CA ASN A 749 51.91 35.43 -25.08
C ASN A 749 52.40 34.21 -24.29
N THR A 750 51.89 33.89 -23.09
CA THR A 750 52.32 32.72 -22.30
C THR A 750 51.09 32.09 -21.66
N ASN A 751 50.68 30.92 -22.15
CA ASN A 751 49.43 30.27 -21.71
C ASN A 751 49.66 29.18 -20.65
N VAL A 752 50.93 28.93 -20.28
CA VAL A 752 51.30 27.97 -19.23
C VAL A 752 52.33 28.63 -18.32
N ALA A 753 52.06 28.63 -17.02
CA ALA A 753 53.01 29.08 -16.00
C ALA A 753 53.20 28.00 -14.95
N ALA A 754 54.39 27.92 -14.36
CA ALA A 754 54.59 27.09 -13.19
C ALA A 754 55.30 27.84 -12.07
N THR A 755 54.75 27.73 -10.86
CA THR A 755 55.32 28.30 -9.64
C THR A 755 55.66 27.20 -8.67
N GLN A 756 56.80 27.33 -7.99
CA GLN A 756 57.20 26.43 -6.92
C GLN A 756 57.31 27.21 -5.61
N ALA A 757 56.69 26.70 -4.55
CA ALA A 757 56.77 27.27 -3.22
C ALA A 757 56.66 26.16 -2.15
N ALA A 758 57.68 26.04 -1.30
CA ALA A 758 57.69 25.15 -0.13
C ALA A 758 57.29 23.68 -0.42
N GLY A 759 57.86 23.08 -1.48
CA GLY A 759 57.54 21.70 -1.89
C GLY A 759 56.27 21.55 -2.72
N VAL A 760 55.55 22.64 -2.98
CA VAL A 760 54.35 22.64 -3.84
C VAL A 760 54.69 23.24 -5.19
N MET A 761 54.42 22.51 -6.26
CA MET A 761 54.50 22.99 -7.63
C MET A 761 53.09 23.16 -8.21
N THR A 762 52.76 24.37 -8.66
CA THR A 762 51.50 24.65 -9.36
C THR A 762 51.77 24.91 -10.82
N ILE A 763 50.99 24.28 -11.70
CA ILE A 763 50.99 24.50 -13.15
C ILE A 763 49.64 25.13 -13.51
N ASP A 764 49.68 26.37 -13.96
CA ASP A 764 48.51 27.15 -14.33
C ASP A 764 48.38 27.19 -15.85
N PHE A 765 47.21 26.81 -16.35
CA PHE A 765 46.84 26.82 -17.76
C PHE A 765 45.81 27.92 -18.01
N ASP A 766 46.23 28.96 -18.72
CA ASP A 766 45.37 30.06 -19.14
C ASP A 766 44.56 29.62 -20.38
N LEU A 767 43.28 29.31 -20.17
CA LEU A 767 42.43 28.75 -21.22
C LEU A 767 41.81 29.85 -22.09
N ASN A 768 41.68 31.09 -21.58
CA ASN A 768 41.04 32.19 -22.29
C ASN A 768 42.05 33.16 -22.95
N GLY A 769 43.34 33.03 -22.65
CA GLY A 769 44.44 33.80 -23.21
C GLY A 769 44.54 35.23 -22.69
N ASP A 770 43.97 35.53 -21.52
CA ASP A 770 44.01 36.88 -20.94
C ASP A 770 45.31 37.21 -20.17
N GLY A 771 46.16 36.20 -19.98
CA GLY A 771 47.46 36.28 -19.31
C GLY A 771 47.38 36.32 -17.78
N VAL A 772 46.23 36.02 -17.17
CA VAL A 772 46.01 36.03 -15.73
C VAL A 772 45.26 34.78 -15.29
N TYR A 773 45.83 34.01 -14.37
CA TYR A 773 45.12 32.88 -13.79
C TYR A 773 43.91 33.35 -12.98
N ASN A 774 42.75 32.82 -13.32
CA ASN A 774 41.53 32.92 -12.55
C ASN A 774 40.83 31.56 -12.47
N VAL A 775 40.61 31.10 -11.24
CA VAL A 775 40.01 29.79 -10.97
C VAL A 775 38.67 29.58 -11.69
N ALA A 776 37.90 30.64 -12.00
CA ALA A 776 36.59 30.48 -12.63
C ALA A 776 36.63 30.18 -14.14
N ASN A 777 37.77 30.38 -14.82
CA ASN A 777 37.94 30.28 -16.28
C ASN A 777 39.20 29.51 -16.70
N ASP A 778 40.12 29.25 -15.77
CA ASP A 778 41.39 28.56 -16.01
C ASP A 778 41.48 27.26 -15.22
N VAL A 779 42.56 26.51 -15.46
CA VAL A 779 42.81 25.22 -14.79
C VAL A 779 44.17 25.23 -14.11
N ARG A 780 44.23 24.63 -12.92
CA ARG A 780 45.45 24.43 -12.15
C ARG A 780 45.68 22.95 -11.87
N ILE A 781 46.91 22.49 -12.11
CA ILE A 781 47.43 21.24 -11.57
C ILE A 781 48.38 21.59 -10.43
N THR A 782 48.18 20.98 -9.26
CA THR A 782 49.05 21.12 -8.11
C THR A 782 49.74 19.80 -7.85
N ILE A 783 51.07 19.78 -7.89
CA ILE A 783 51.91 18.64 -7.50
C ILE A 783 52.51 18.96 -6.14
N LEU A 784 52.27 18.09 -5.16
CA LEU A 784 52.85 18.19 -3.81
C LEU A 784 54.07 17.26 -3.75
N GLY A 785 55.27 17.83 -3.80
CA GLY A 785 56.55 17.15 -3.67
C GLY A 785 57.27 17.47 -2.35
N THR A 786 58.43 16.85 -2.14
CA THR A 786 59.24 17.01 -0.93
C THR A 786 60.48 17.90 -1.12
N GLY A 787 60.85 18.19 -2.37
CA GLY A 787 62.02 18.98 -2.75
C GLY A 787 61.73 20.48 -2.86
N VAL A 788 62.75 21.31 -2.60
CA VAL A 788 62.67 22.77 -2.82
C VAL A 788 63.22 23.19 -4.20
N ASP A 789 63.82 22.25 -4.93
CA ASP A 789 64.51 22.47 -6.21
C ASP A 789 63.93 21.60 -7.36
N ASP A 790 62.73 21.02 -7.20
CA ASP A 790 62.11 20.17 -8.23
C ASP A 790 61.99 20.88 -9.58
N THR A 791 62.09 20.13 -10.67
CA THR A 791 62.06 20.68 -12.02
C THR A 791 60.77 20.32 -12.75
N LEU A 792 60.34 21.21 -13.64
CA LEU A 792 59.26 20.96 -14.59
C LEU A 792 59.72 21.32 -16.00
N VAL A 793 59.74 20.32 -16.87
CA VAL A 793 60.21 20.44 -18.24
C VAL A 793 59.11 20.01 -19.19
N TYR A 794 58.75 20.89 -20.12
CA TYR A 794 58.00 20.50 -21.30
C TYR A 794 58.94 19.75 -22.26
N ASN A 795 58.66 18.46 -22.48
CA ASN A 795 59.40 17.60 -23.40
C ASN A 795 58.79 17.69 -24.79
N ALA A 796 59.48 18.41 -25.67
CA ALA A 796 58.98 18.71 -27.01
C ALA A 796 58.92 17.49 -27.95
N ALA A 797 59.69 16.43 -27.67
CA ALA A 797 59.68 15.23 -28.51
C ALA A 797 58.43 14.38 -28.31
N ASN A 798 57.88 14.38 -27.09
CA ASN A 798 56.73 13.56 -26.69
C ASN A 798 55.48 14.40 -26.37
N ASP A 799 55.55 15.73 -26.49
CA ASP A 799 54.48 16.69 -26.20
C ASP A 799 53.86 16.52 -24.79
N ASN A 800 54.72 16.34 -23.78
CA ASN A 800 54.30 16.11 -22.40
C ASN A 800 55.11 16.93 -21.39
N PHE A 801 54.58 17.11 -20.18
CA PHE A 801 55.30 17.76 -19.09
C PHE A 801 55.92 16.70 -18.19
N VAL A 802 57.20 16.86 -17.87
CA VAL A 802 57.94 15.96 -16.99
C VAL A 802 58.32 16.75 -15.73
N PHE A 803 57.66 16.42 -14.63
CA PHE A 803 58.05 16.82 -13.29
C PHE A 803 59.12 15.85 -12.79
N THR A 804 60.22 16.36 -12.23
CA THR A 804 61.28 15.54 -11.63
C THR A 804 61.59 16.05 -10.25
N VAL A 805 61.58 15.16 -9.26
CA VAL A 805 62.00 15.47 -7.88
C VAL A 805 63.52 15.57 -7.83
N VAL A 806 64.02 16.65 -7.23
CA VAL A 806 65.46 16.99 -7.20
C VAL A 806 66.04 16.97 -5.79
#